data_AF-A0A7Y5A2V0-F1
#
_entry.id   AF-A0A7Y5A2V0-F1
#
_cell.length_a   1.000
_cell.length_b   1.000
_cell.length_c   1.000
_cell.angle_alpha   90.00
_cell.angle_beta   90.00
_cell.angle_gamma   90.00
#
_symmetry.space_group_name_H-M   'P 1'
#
loop_
_entity.id
_entity.type
_entity.pdbx_description
1 polymer ?
#
loop_
_entity_poly.entity_id
_entity_poly.type
_entity_poly.pdbx_seq_one_letter_code
_entity_poly.pdbx_strand_id
1 'polypeptide(L)'
;MKKFLLSIVFVWALVSVNAQITDAFFEHVTYSGAFGYTDWTAGWANFDPQNTVYPSTTTTIPAGDITTNTSWSSSGSPVNNAASFADSYLANSFFEPVSFVGAFGPVDWTAGWSNFDPQNKVYSVPNVTVAAGNISTNTTWTAGNTYLLNGYVYVNSGVTLTIEPGTVIRGDKANKGALIIERGGKLNAIGTSALPIVFTSNQSIGSRDYGDWGGIIICGKAKNNQSNDVLIEGGVNAYFGGQDDEDNSGTLKYVRIEFPGIAFAPNNEINGLTLGSVGSGTTIDYVQVSYSGDDSFEWFGGTVNCKHIIAHRGWDDDFDTDFGFTGMIQFAVSLRDPNIADVSGSNSFESDNDAVGSTLTPRTKPIFCNVSSFGPKATPSTTINSNYKRAMHLRRSTRTSVFNSIFAGWNTGLFIDGNNSQADADGDVLRIENTFLTGMATASYEYTTGQTWTSGGGQAATYFQLPARNNNWTLGNSDLLITNPFTLTAPNFLPTKNVYLLNGWVYVKSGAVLTIQPGTLIRGDKANKGAIIVEKGGQLIANGNANEPIIFTSNQPVGSRAGGDWGGIILCGNAVINVAGGSATIEGGVGSTYGGSNDADNSGSLQFVRIEFPGIAFVANSEINGLTMGGVGSGTAIDYIQVSYSGDDSFEWFGGKVNAKHLIAFKGIDDDFDTDFGYTGNIQFAVSLRDPNLADVSGSNGFESDNDAAGSTNTPVTHPTFSNVSIFGPLATSGTSINANYKRAMHLRRNSACSVYNSLFEGFPFGLFLDGALTQANATANTLQIENTFLSGMTTTYVSSFEQTYFENVSRSNTAYANNSSMLISDPFNLTNPNFLPSSISPVLTGSRWVKTIQGKVEYENSAATDLNLLTITCKDNAGNLISQATTNATGDYSLKAVDGVFSLTVDCTKTWGGVALSDVIRLRQALALSLTLTPLQVIATDVNESATNTLQDVITIRQKLALTNPPAWIAPNWVFEPATVSIATGDGVTIKNIKGLCSGDANGSYVPVAK
;
A
#
# COMPACT_ATOMS: atom_id res chain seq x y z
N MET A 1 -74.01 -11.18 -21.07
CA MET A 1 -74.07 -9.75 -21.44
C MET A 1 -73.46 -8.96 -20.29
N LYS A 2 -72.61 -7.96 -20.59
CA LYS A 2 -71.79 -7.10 -19.71
C LYS A 2 -70.40 -7.63 -19.31
N LYS A 3 -69.44 -7.34 -20.21
CA LYS A 3 -68.00 -7.22 -19.95
C LYS A 3 -67.74 -5.89 -19.23
N PHE A 4 -66.97 -5.91 -18.15
CA PHE A 4 -66.25 -4.72 -17.66
C PHE A 4 -64.84 -4.78 -18.24
N LEU A 5 -64.52 -3.84 -19.13
CA LEU A 5 -63.14 -3.51 -19.51
C LEU A 5 -62.63 -2.46 -18.52
N LEU A 6 -61.56 -2.78 -17.79
CA LEU A 6 -60.79 -1.81 -17.03
C LEU A 6 -59.62 -1.36 -17.91
N SER A 7 -59.65 -0.10 -18.34
CA SER A 7 -58.61 0.54 -19.12
C SER A 7 -57.49 1.00 -18.18
N ILE A 8 -56.30 0.37 -18.25
CA ILE A 8 -55.08 0.92 -17.66
C ILE A 8 -54.37 1.71 -18.77
N VAL A 9 -54.37 3.04 -18.60
CA VAL A 9 -53.59 3.98 -19.41
C VAL A 9 -52.16 3.96 -18.87
N PHE A 10 -51.22 3.37 -19.61
CA PHE A 10 -49.80 3.60 -19.39
C PHE A 10 -49.40 4.90 -20.11
N VAL A 11 -49.22 5.97 -19.35
CA VAL A 11 -48.53 7.17 -19.81
C VAL A 11 -47.03 6.84 -19.83
N TRP A 12 -46.47 6.61 -21.02
CA TRP A 12 -45.03 6.65 -21.21
C TRP A 12 -44.60 8.11 -21.11
N ALA A 13 -44.12 8.54 -19.94
CA ALA A 13 -43.26 9.71 -19.86
C ALA A 13 -41.93 9.32 -20.51
N LEU A 14 -41.66 9.86 -21.70
CA LEU A 14 -40.32 9.89 -22.27
C LEU A 14 -39.42 10.64 -21.28
N VAL A 15 -38.68 9.91 -20.45
CA VAL A 15 -37.59 10.48 -19.66
C VAL A 15 -36.51 10.87 -20.67
N SER A 16 -36.33 12.17 -20.88
CA SER A 16 -35.26 12.67 -21.72
C SER A 16 -33.93 12.23 -21.11
N VAL A 17 -33.18 11.40 -21.83
CA VAL A 17 -31.81 11.06 -21.47
C VAL A 17 -31.00 12.35 -21.55
N ASN A 18 -30.49 12.84 -20.42
CA ASN A 18 -29.62 14.02 -20.40
C ASN A 18 -28.24 13.61 -20.94
N ALA A 19 -27.95 13.99 -22.19
CA ALA A 19 -26.77 13.57 -22.93
C ALA A 19 -25.41 14.05 -22.34
N GLN A 20 -25.40 15.01 -21.40
CA GLN A 20 -24.16 15.57 -20.85
C GLN A 20 -23.44 14.62 -19.88
N ILE A 21 -24.19 13.89 -19.04
CA ILE A 21 -23.62 13.00 -18.01
C ILE A 21 -23.59 11.51 -18.42
N THR A 22 -23.85 11.24 -19.71
CA THR A 22 -23.76 9.89 -20.30
C THR A 22 -22.43 9.64 -21.02
N ASP A 23 -21.49 10.59 -20.95
CA ASP A 23 -20.14 10.42 -21.47
C ASP A 23 -19.43 9.28 -20.73
N ALA A 24 -18.69 8.44 -21.48
CA ALA A 24 -18.00 7.27 -20.94
C ALA A 24 -16.87 7.63 -19.95
N PHE A 25 -16.47 8.90 -19.88
CA PHE A 25 -15.58 9.39 -18.85
C PHE A 25 -16.16 9.22 -17.44
N PHE A 26 -17.46 9.43 -17.25
CA PHE A 26 -18.07 9.38 -15.92
C PHE A 26 -18.28 7.94 -15.45
N GLU A 27 -17.76 7.62 -14.28
CA GLU A 27 -18.09 6.41 -13.57
C GLU A 27 -19.50 6.53 -12.97
N HIS A 28 -20.39 5.61 -13.31
CA HIS A 28 -21.74 5.61 -12.77
C HIS A 28 -21.74 4.99 -11.38
N VAL A 29 -21.86 5.83 -10.34
CA VAL A 29 -21.91 5.37 -8.93
C VAL A 29 -23.31 5.45 -8.34
N THR A 30 -23.54 4.76 -7.22
CA THR A 30 -24.85 4.74 -6.52
C THR A 30 -25.06 5.89 -5.54
N TYR A 31 -24.04 6.71 -5.30
CA TYR A 31 -24.05 7.81 -4.32
C TYR A 31 -23.81 9.18 -4.98
N SER A 32 -24.19 10.25 -4.27
CA SER A 32 -23.88 11.65 -4.57
C SER A 32 -22.71 12.14 -3.74
N GLY A 33 -21.98 13.14 -4.24
CA GLY A 33 -20.73 13.60 -3.67
C GLY A 33 -19.53 12.75 -4.11
N ALA A 34 -18.34 13.12 -3.65
CA ALA A 34 -17.09 12.49 -4.05
C ALA A 34 -16.84 11.12 -3.40
N PHE A 35 -17.61 10.74 -2.37
CA PHE A 35 -17.36 9.56 -1.55
C PHE A 35 -18.59 8.66 -1.41
N GLY A 36 -18.36 7.36 -1.64
CA GLY A 36 -19.25 6.29 -1.23
C GLY A 36 -18.76 5.69 0.08
N TYR A 37 -18.54 4.37 0.13
CA TYR A 37 -17.95 3.72 1.31
C TYR A 37 -16.42 3.61 1.28
N THR A 38 -15.80 3.95 0.14
CA THR A 38 -14.35 3.87 -0.05
C THR A 38 -13.73 5.25 0.09
N ASP A 39 -12.69 5.35 0.91
CA ASP A 39 -11.86 6.55 1.01
C ASP A 39 -10.71 6.45 -0.01
N TRP A 40 -10.89 7.10 -1.16
CA TRP A 40 -9.87 7.17 -2.20
C TRP A 40 -8.72 8.14 -1.87
N THR A 41 -8.81 8.91 -0.77
CA THR A 41 -7.71 9.78 -0.29
C THR A 41 -6.69 9.02 0.55
N ALA A 42 -7.06 7.83 1.04
CA ALA A 42 -6.24 7.04 1.95
C ALA A 42 -4.89 6.62 1.32
N GLY A 43 -3.84 6.65 2.14
CA GLY A 43 -2.47 6.28 1.77
C GLY A 43 -1.66 7.41 1.14
N TRP A 44 -2.30 8.29 0.35
CA TRP A 44 -1.58 9.22 -0.52
C TRP A 44 -1.92 10.69 -0.32
N ALA A 45 -3.02 11.09 0.31
CA ALA A 45 -3.27 12.51 0.62
C ALA A 45 -2.54 12.94 1.91
N ASN A 46 -2.34 14.25 2.11
CA ASN A 46 -1.81 14.83 3.34
C ASN A 46 -2.66 16.01 3.83
N PHE A 47 -3.38 15.83 4.93
CA PHE A 47 -4.21 16.89 5.52
C PHE A 47 -3.53 17.66 6.67
N ASP A 48 -2.24 17.40 6.93
CA ASP A 48 -1.40 18.22 7.83
C ASP A 48 0.00 18.52 7.24
N PRO A 49 0.06 19.14 6.04
CA PRO A 49 1.34 19.50 5.44
C PRO A 49 2.03 20.65 6.18
N GLN A 50 1.35 21.37 7.09
CA GLN A 50 1.97 22.42 7.91
C GLN A 50 2.96 21.83 8.92
N ASN A 51 2.61 20.69 9.54
CA ASN A 51 3.43 20.01 10.54
C ASN A 51 4.29 18.87 9.97
N THR A 52 4.10 18.51 8.70
CA THR A 52 4.86 17.42 8.06
C THR A 52 6.35 17.77 7.95
N VAL A 53 7.21 16.93 8.51
CA VAL A 53 8.67 17.06 8.41
C VAL A 53 9.14 16.45 7.10
N TYR A 54 9.62 17.29 6.18
CA TYR A 54 10.23 16.87 4.93
C TYR A 54 11.77 16.91 5.03
N PRO A 55 12.49 15.97 4.40
CA PRO A 55 13.94 15.99 4.36
C PRO A 55 14.50 17.25 3.71
N SER A 56 15.74 17.61 4.07
CA SER A 56 16.47 18.73 3.49
C SER A 56 16.79 18.49 2.01
N THR A 57 16.88 19.57 1.25
CA THR A 57 17.21 19.53 -0.19
C THR A 57 18.63 19.02 -0.41
N THR A 58 18.82 18.15 -1.39
CA THR A 58 20.13 17.59 -1.77
C THR A 58 20.59 18.08 -3.15
N THR A 59 19.67 18.48 -4.02
CA THR A 59 19.95 18.93 -5.39
C THR A 59 19.22 20.23 -5.69
N THR A 60 19.91 21.24 -6.22
CA THR A 60 19.29 22.50 -6.66
C THR A 60 19.07 22.50 -8.16
N ILE A 61 17.83 22.75 -8.58
CA ILE A 61 17.45 22.99 -9.97
C ILE A 61 17.37 24.51 -10.19
N PRO A 62 18.28 25.11 -10.97
CA PRO A 62 18.22 26.54 -11.28
C PRO A 62 17.08 26.85 -12.26
N ALA A 63 16.69 28.12 -12.35
CA ALA A 63 15.83 28.60 -13.44
C ALA A 63 16.44 28.28 -14.81
N GLY A 64 15.61 27.90 -15.79
CA GLY A 64 16.06 27.63 -17.15
C GLY A 64 15.14 26.71 -17.95
N ASP A 65 15.65 26.29 -19.11
CA ASP A 65 14.91 25.52 -20.09
C ASP A 65 15.31 24.05 -20.09
N ILE A 66 14.32 23.16 -20.06
CA ILE A 66 14.44 21.74 -20.39
C ILE A 66 14.10 21.58 -21.87
N THR A 67 15.12 21.34 -22.68
CA THR A 67 15.01 21.18 -24.15
C THR A 67 15.18 19.74 -24.63
N THR A 68 15.57 18.83 -23.73
CA THR A 68 15.68 17.39 -23.98
C THR A 68 15.01 16.60 -22.88
N ASN A 69 14.64 15.34 -23.17
CA ASN A 69 14.02 14.47 -22.18
C ASN A 69 14.88 14.35 -20.92
N THR A 70 14.28 14.63 -19.77
CA THR A 70 14.95 14.76 -18.48
C THR A 70 14.16 13.97 -17.43
N SER A 71 14.87 13.31 -16.50
CA SER A 71 14.25 12.55 -15.42
C SER A 71 14.73 13.02 -14.06
N TRP A 72 13.81 13.28 -13.14
CA TRP A 72 14.08 13.51 -11.72
C TRP A 72 13.60 12.32 -10.90
N SER A 73 14.40 11.88 -9.94
CA SER A 73 14.06 10.70 -9.12
C SER A 73 14.42 10.91 -7.66
N SER A 74 13.66 10.27 -6.78
CA SER A 74 13.92 10.18 -5.35
C SER A 74 15.18 9.38 -5.00
N SER A 75 15.80 8.68 -5.97
CA SER A 75 17.01 7.88 -5.74
C SER A 75 18.22 8.80 -5.56
N GLY A 76 18.55 9.11 -4.30
CA GLY A 76 19.78 9.81 -3.93
C GLY A 76 20.97 8.85 -3.89
N SER A 77 20.76 7.69 -3.26
CA SER A 77 21.74 6.61 -3.19
C SER A 77 21.73 5.67 -4.40
N PRO A 78 22.88 5.17 -4.88
CA PRO A 78 22.96 4.17 -5.94
C PRO A 78 22.38 2.81 -5.57
N VAL A 79 22.04 2.57 -4.30
CA VAL A 79 21.42 1.31 -3.86
C VAL A 79 19.89 1.36 -3.87
N ASN A 80 19.29 2.54 -4.08
CA ASN A 80 17.85 2.68 -4.26
C ASN A 80 17.44 2.31 -5.69
N ASN A 81 16.35 1.55 -5.83
CA ASN A 81 15.83 1.06 -7.12
C ASN A 81 16.83 0.20 -7.91
N ALA A 82 17.79 -0.40 -7.22
CA ALA A 82 18.84 -1.22 -7.82
C ALA A 82 18.62 -2.73 -7.62
N ALA A 83 17.70 -3.16 -6.77
CA ALA A 83 17.50 -4.58 -6.46
C ALA A 83 16.99 -5.40 -7.64
N SER A 84 17.37 -6.68 -7.69
CA SER A 84 16.86 -7.65 -8.67
C SER A 84 16.48 -8.95 -7.98
N PHE A 85 15.27 -9.43 -8.23
CA PHE A 85 14.74 -10.71 -7.75
C PHE A 85 14.54 -11.72 -8.90
N ALA A 86 15.23 -11.49 -10.03
CA ALA A 86 15.08 -12.33 -11.23
C ALA A 86 15.82 -13.68 -11.14
N ASP A 87 16.81 -13.82 -10.25
CA ASP A 87 17.53 -15.09 -10.08
C ASP A 87 16.63 -16.16 -9.46
N SER A 88 16.72 -17.38 -10.02
CA SER A 88 16.00 -18.57 -9.56
C SER A 88 16.17 -18.91 -8.06
N TYR A 89 17.27 -18.52 -7.42
CA TYR A 89 17.54 -18.77 -5.99
C TYR A 89 16.64 -17.87 -5.11
N LEU A 90 16.12 -16.78 -5.67
CA LEU A 90 15.21 -15.85 -5.00
C LEU A 90 13.72 -16.12 -5.32
N ALA A 91 13.40 -17.19 -6.05
CA ALA A 91 12.03 -17.54 -6.42
C ALA A 91 11.17 -18.06 -5.26
N ASN A 92 11.78 -18.39 -4.11
CA ASN A 92 11.07 -18.86 -2.93
C ASN A 92 10.26 -17.70 -2.29
N SER A 93 9.01 -17.96 -1.89
CA SER A 93 8.13 -16.97 -1.26
C SER A 93 8.61 -16.43 0.08
N PHE A 94 9.66 -17.02 0.67
CA PHE A 94 10.37 -16.45 1.81
C PHE A 94 10.94 -15.07 1.49
N PHE A 95 11.50 -14.87 0.30
CA PHE A 95 12.08 -13.59 -0.10
C PHE A 95 10.97 -12.61 -0.49
N GLU A 96 10.95 -11.47 0.18
CA GLU A 96 10.11 -10.33 -0.14
C GLU A 96 10.79 -9.47 -1.21
N PRO A 97 10.22 -9.31 -2.42
CA PRO A 97 10.80 -8.44 -3.43
C PRO A 97 10.75 -6.98 -2.98
N VAL A 98 11.92 -6.35 -2.91
CA VAL A 98 12.09 -4.91 -2.63
C VAL A 98 12.81 -4.23 -3.78
N SER A 99 12.77 -2.90 -3.84
CA SER A 99 13.47 -2.14 -4.88
C SER A 99 14.92 -1.77 -4.51
N PHE A 100 15.36 -1.98 -3.27
CA PHE A 100 16.66 -1.51 -2.77
C PHE A 100 17.67 -2.63 -2.49
N VAL A 101 18.94 -2.33 -2.71
CA VAL A 101 20.08 -3.18 -2.34
C VAL A 101 20.52 -2.86 -0.91
N GLY A 102 20.89 -3.88 -0.15
CA GLY A 102 21.12 -3.80 1.29
C GLY A 102 19.88 -4.12 2.11
N ALA A 103 20.01 -4.05 3.43
CA ALA A 103 18.95 -4.37 4.38
C ALA A 103 17.91 -3.26 4.56
N PHE A 104 18.12 -2.08 3.97
CA PHE A 104 17.33 -0.88 4.22
C PHE A 104 16.93 -0.15 2.94
N GLY A 105 15.64 0.17 2.85
CA GLY A 105 15.08 1.11 1.89
C GLY A 105 14.65 2.40 2.59
N PRO A 106 13.41 2.89 2.40
CA PRO A 106 12.94 4.10 3.06
C PRO A 106 12.50 3.92 4.52
N VAL A 107 12.35 2.68 5.00
CA VAL A 107 11.83 2.35 6.34
C VAL A 107 12.94 1.82 7.23
N ASP A 108 13.06 2.37 8.44
CA ASP A 108 13.93 1.85 9.49
C ASP A 108 13.19 0.77 10.31
N TRP A 109 13.40 -0.49 9.94
CA TRP A 109 12.83 -1.63 10.65
C TRP A 109 13.50 -1.91 12.01
N THR A 110 14.61 -1.23 12.34
CA THR A 110 15.27 -1.35 13.65
C THR A 110 14.62 -0.44 14.71
N ALA A 111 13.84 0.54 14.27
CA ALA A 111 13.22 1.53 15.13
C ALA A 111 12.28 0.90 16.18
N GLY A 112 12.34 1.41 17.40
CA GLY A 112 11.45 1.04 18.51
C GLY A 112 11.92 -0.12 19.38
N TRP A 113 12.60 -1.12 18.82
CA TRP A 113 12.89 -2.39 19.52
C TRP A 113 14.36 -2.72 19.70
N SER A 114 15.21 -2.28 18.76
CA SER A 114 16.66 -2.50 18.82
C SER A 114 17.32 -1.54 19.84
N ASN A 115 18.56 -1.83 20.22
CA ASN A 115 19.32 -1.00 21.13
C ASN A 115 20.81 -1.01 20.77
N PHE A 116 21.32 0.11 20.26
CA PHE A 116 22.74 0.25 19.87
C PHE A 116 23.63 0.81 20.99
N ASP A 117 23.09 1.09 22.18
CA ASP A 117 23.89 1.45 23.37
C ASP A 117 23.46 0.63 24.61
N PRO A 118 23.58 -0.71 24.57
CA PRO A 118 23.24 -1.55 25.71
C PRO A 118 24.22 -1.40 26.87
N GLN A 119 25.40 -0.81 26.69
CA GLN A 119 26.35 -0.53 27.77
C GLN A 119 25.76 0.43 28.82
N ASN A 120 25.00 1.43 28.35
CA ASN A 120 24.39 2.47 29.18
C ASN A 120 22.91 2.23 29.49
N LYS A 121 22.33 1.10 29.05
CA LYS A 121 20.92 0.79 29.32
C LYS A 121 20.71 0.28 30.75
N VAL A 122 19.80 0.91 31.48
CA VAL A 122 19.35 0.40 32.79
C VAL A 122 18.31 -0.70 32.59
N TYR A 123 18.55 -1.84 33.23
CA TYR A 123 17.63 -2.96 33.32
C TYR A 123 17.24 -3.19 34.77
N SER A 124 16.06 -3.76 34.99
CA SER A 124 15.62 -4.20 36.32
C SER A 124 16.60 -5.21 36.92
N VAL A 125 16.72 -5.19 38.24
CA VAL A 125 17.53 -6.18 38.97
C VAL A 125 16.80 -7.52 39.04
N PRO A 126 17.50 -8.67 38.99
CA PRO A 126 16.84 -9.95 39.10
C PRO A 126 16.07 -10.12 40.42
N ASN A 127 14.87 -10.67 40.33
CA ASN A 127 14.04 -11.05 41.46
C ASN A 127 13.66 -12.56 41.42
N VAL A 128 13.98 -13.26 40.32
CA VAL A 128 13.85 -14.70 40.19
C VAL A 128 15.20 -15.29 39.75
N THR A 129 15.75 -16.22 40.54
CA THR A 129 16.95 -16.97 40.15
C THR A 129 16.53 -18.29 39.51
N VAL A 130 16.99 -18.53 38.29
CA VAL A 130 16.89 -19.80 37.58
C VAL A 130 18.21 -20.54 37.77
N ALA A 131 18.22 -21.53 38.66
CA ALA A 131 19.40 -22.34 38.94
C ALA A 131 19.76 -23.23 37.75
N ALA A 132 21.05 -23.58 37.62
CA ALA A 132 21.51 -24.57 36.66
C ALA A 132 20.70 -25.88 36.77
N GLY A 133 20.32 -26.47 35.63
CA GLY A 133 19.52 -27.68 35.58
C GLY A 133 18.45 -27.66 34.50
N ASN A 134 17.42 -28.48 34.68
CA ASN A 134 16.43 -28.78 33.65
C ASN A 134 15.07 -28.12 33.93
N ILE A 135 14.52 -27.46 32.91
CA ILE A 135 13.11 -27.13 32.79
C ILE A 135 12.41 -28.34 32.17
N SER A 136 11.83 -29.19 33.03
CA SER A 136 11.24 -30.48 32.67
C SER A 136 9.73 -30.44 32.43
N THR A 137 9.09 -29.28 32.61
CA THR A 137 7.66 -29.06 32.35
C THR A 137 7.45 -27.70 31.71
N ASN A 138 6.36 -27.55 30.96
CA ASN A 138 6.03 -26.29 30.29
C ASN A 138 6.04 -25.14 31.29
N THR A 139 6.82 -24.10 30.98
CA THR A 139 7.12 -23.01 31.90
C THR A 139 6.89 -21.68 31.20
N THR A 140 6.39 -20.70 31.94
CA THR A 140 6.21 -19.33 31.45
C THR A 140 7.03 -18.36 32.29
N TRP A 141 7.82 -17.53 31.63
CA TRP A 141 8.50 -16.38 32.22
C TRP A 141 7.74 -15.10 31.89
N THR A 142 7.45 -14.30 32.91
CA THR A 142 6.49 -13.20 32.86
C THR A 142 7.16 -11.84 32.99
N ALA A 143 6.63 -10.81 32.34
CA ALA A 143 7.23 -9.47 32.31
C ALA A 143 7.31 -8.75 33.68
N GLY A 144 6.51 -9.19 34.66
CA GLY A 144 6.59 -8.69 36.05
C GLY A 144 7.85 -9.14 36.81
N ASN A 145 8.62 -10.07 36.25
CA ASN A 145 9.84 -10.60 36.84
C ASN A 145 11.07 -10.24 36.01
N THR A 146 12.22 -10.26 36.67
CA THR A 146 13.53 -10.29 36.02
C THR A 146 14.24 -11.54 36.44
N TYR A 147 14.60 -12.36 35.44
CA TYR A 147 15.16 -13.68 35.65
C TYR A 147 16.69 -13.61 35.63
N LEU A 148 17.36 -14.39 36.48
CA LEU A 148 18.81 -14.58 36.46
C LEU A 148 19.11 -16.04 36.08
N LEU A 149 19.78 -16.26 34.94
CA LEU A 149 20.34 -17.55 34.57
C LEU A 149 21.64 -17.77 35.35
N ASN A 150 21.58 -18.63 36.36
CA ASN A 150 22.69 -18.94 37.24
C ASN A 150 23.31 -20.31 36.90
N GLY A 151 23.94 -20.36 35.72
CA GLY A 151 24.49 -21.57 35.10
C GLY A 151 23.69 -22.06 33.89
N TYR A 152 24.01 -23.27 33.41
CA TYR A 152 23.35 -23.87 32.24
C TYR A 152 21.92 -24.29 32.56
N VAL A 153 20.95 -23.74 31.83
CA VAL A 153 19.52 -24.03 31.96
C VAL A 153 19.04 -24.72 30.69
N TYR A 154 18.61 -25.97 30.82
CA TYR A 154 18.16 -26.82 29.71
C TYR A 154 16.64 -26.83 29.63
N VAL A 155 16.08 -26.64 28.44
CA VAL A 155 14.66 -26.88 28.14
C VAL A 155 14.55 -28.24 27.48
N ASN A 156 13.99 -29.20 28.23
CA ASN A 156 14.01 -30.60 27.83
C ASN A 156 13.17 -30.88 26.57
N SER A 157 13.45 -32.02 25.94
CA SER A 157 12.61 -32.55 24.87
C SER A 157 11.13 -32.66 25.28
N GLY A 158 10.23 -32.18 24.43
CA GLY A 158 8.78 -32.15 24.68
C GLY A 158 8.31 -31.00 25.58
N VAL A 159 9.21 -30.13 26.04
CA VAL A 159 8.90 -28.99 26.90
C VAL A 159 8.94 -27.69 26.11
N THR A 160 8.02 -26.77 26.40
CA THR A 160 8.01 -25.40 25.88
C THR A 160 8.31 -24.40 27.01
N LEU A 161 9.33 -23.57 26.81
CA LEU A 161 9.55 -22.34 27.57
C LEU A 161 8.89 -21.18 26.81
N THR A 162 7.91 -20.54 27.43
CA THR A 162 7.26 -19.32 26.91
C THR A 162 7.77 -18.10 27.67
N ILE A 163 8.13 -17.04 26.97
CA ILE A 163 8.58 -15.78 27.56
C ILE A 163 7.67 -14.65 27.08
N GLU A 164 7.06 -13.93 28.02
CA GLU A 164 6.15 -12.82 27.73
C GLU A 164 6.89 -11.58 27.19
N PRO A 165 6.24 -10.76 26.33
CA PRO A 165 6.80 -9.49 25.87
C PRO A 165 7.31 -8.59 27.00
N GLY A 166 8.46 -7.93 26.80
CA GLY A 166 9.06 -7.02 27.79
C GLY A 166 9.80 -7.70 28.95
N THR A 167 9.87 -9.04 28.99
CA THR A 167 10.63 -9.76 30.02
C THR A 167 12.13 -9.52 29.89
N VAL A 168 12.80 -9.30 31.03
CA VAL A 168 14.26 -9.18 31.13
C VAL A 168 14.85 -10.44 31.77
N ILE A 169 15.87 -10.98 31.12
CA ILE A 169 16.64 -12.15 31.53
C ILE A 169 18.11 -11.74 31.60
N ARG A 170 18.76 -12.00 32.73
CA ARG A 170 20.17 -11.67 32.95
C ARG A 170 21.00 -12.95 33.07
N GLY A 171 22.14 -13.01 32.40
CA GLY A 171 23.08 -14.13 32.52
C GLY A 171 24.18 -13.86 33.55
N ASP A 172 24.46 -14.82 34.42
CA ASP A 172 25.58 -14.75 35.37
C ASP A 172 26.91 -15.11 34.71
N LYS A 173 27.90 -14.22 34.82
CA LYS A 173 29.27 -14.43 34.33
C LYS A 173 30.01 -15.53 35.08
N ALA A 174 29.95 -15.53 36.42
CA ALA A 174 30.76 -16.42 37.24
C ALA A 174 30.36 -17.90 37.01
N ASN A 175 29.06 -18.11 36.80
CA ASN A 175 28.48 -19.45 36.61
C ASN A 175 28.25 -19.79 35.13
N LYS A 176 28.67 -18.93 34.18
CA LYS A 176 28.49 -19.11 32.73
C LYS A 176 27.01 -19.35 32.37
N GLY A 177 26.12 -18.51 32.88
CA GLY A 177 24.67 -18.63 32.65
C GLY A 177 24.35 -18.74 31.17
N ALA A 178 23.58 -19.75 30.75
CA ALA A 178 23.20 -19.98 29.36
C ALA A 178 21.81 -20.61 29.28
N LEU A 179 21.08 -20.33 28.19
CA LEU A 179 19.81 -20.98 27.91
C LEU A 179 19.98 -21.96 26.76
N ILE A 180 19.71 -23.24 27.01
CA ILE A 180 19.90 -24.33 26.05
C ILE A 180 18.54 -24.98 25.78
N ILE A 181 18.12 -24.97 24.52
CA ILE A 181 16.92 -25.67 24.07
C ILE A 181 17.37 -27.01 23.49
N GLU A 182 17.08 -28.10 24.20
CA GLU A 182 17.43 -29.44 23.74
C GLU A 182 16.59 -29.85 22.54
N ARG A 183 17.06 -30.87 21.82
CA ARG A 183 16.35 -31.47 20.69
C ARG A 183 14.91 -31.84 21.04
N GLY A 184 13.95 -31.18 20.38
CA GLY A 184 12.51 -31.37 20.60
C GLY A 184 11.92 -30.55 21.75
N GLY A 185 12.72 -29.73 22.45
CA GLY A 185 12.24 -28.63 23.28
C GLY A 185 11.88 -27.42 22.41
N LYS A 186 11.16 -26.45 22.99
CA LYS A 186 10.76 -25.22 22.28
C LYS A 186 11.00 -23.96 23.11
N LEU A 187 11.43 -22.89 22.44
CA LEU A 187 11.49 -21.54 22.99
C LEU A 187 10.50 -20.63 22.24
N ASN A 188 9.47 -20.19 22.95
CA ASN A 188 8.52 -19.18 22.46
C ASN A 188 8.80 -17.84 23.14
N ALA A 189 9.73 -17.07 22.57
CA ALA A 189 10.08 -15.72 22.99
C ALA A 189 9.54 -14.71 21.97
N ILE A 190 8.29 -14.27 22.18
CA ILE A 190 7.56 -13.44 21.23
C ILE A 190 7.33 -12.06 21.88
N GLY A 191 8.27 -11.15 21.70
CA GLY A 191 8.16 -9.75 22.08
C GLY A 191 7.35 -8.92 21.08
N THR A 192 7.30 -7.62 21.32
CA THR A 192 6.77 -6.63 20.37
C THR A 192 7.76 -5.51 20.14
N SER A 193 7.55 -4.69 19.12
CA SER A 193 8.46 -3.55 18.88
C SER A 193 8.51 -2.58 20.07
N ALA A 194 7.40 -2.41 20.79
CA ALA A 194 7.33 -1.56 21.98
C ALA A 194 7.82 -2.27 23.26
N LEU A 195 7.73 -3.61 23.32
CA LEU A 195 8.09 -4.43 24.48
C LEU A 195 8.97 -5.63 24.04
N PRO A 196 10.21 -5.37 23.61
CA PRO A 196 11.13 -6.43 23.23
C PRO A 196 11.53 -7.28 24.44
N ILE A 197 11.78 -8.57 24.22
CA ILE A 197 12.38 -9.46 25.23
C ILE A 197 13.89 -9.23 25.24
N VAL A 198 14.49 -9.17 26.43
CA VAL A 198 15.92 -8.84 26.57
C VAL A 198 16.64 -9.90 27.37
N PHE A 199 17.62 -10.54 26.75
CA PHE A 199 18.67 -11.32 27.41
C PHE A 199 19.92 -10.43 27.50
N THR A 200 20.51 -10.27 28.69
CA THR A 200 21.62 -9.32 28.90
C THR A 200 22.57 -9.74 30.03
N SER A 201 23.69 -9.04 30.19
CA SER A 201 24.66 -9.27 31.26
C SER A 201 24.09 -8.97 32.66
N ASN A 202 24.48 -9.77 33.66
CA ASN A 202 24.20 -9.47 35.08
C ASN A 202 25.16 -8.42 35.70
N GLN A 203 26.19 -7.96 34.98
CA GLN A 203 27.10 -6.91 35.46
C GLN A 203 26.42 -5.54 35.60
N SER A 204 26.98 -4.66 36.43
CA SER A 204 26.51 -3.29 36.58
C SER A 204 26.64 -2.50 35.27
N ILE A 205 25.77 -1.50 35.09
CA ILE A 205 25.88 -0.51 34.01
C ILE A 205 27.31 0.05 33.95
N GLY A 206 27.87 0.18 32.75
CA GLY A 206 29.26 0.62 32.54
C GLY A 206 30.34 -0.43 32.80
N SER A 207 30.03 -1.55 33.45
CA SER A 207 30.96 -2.68 33.71
C SER A 207 30.64 -3.95 32.93
N ARG A 208 29.67 -3.87 32.02
CA ARG A 208 29.34 -4.97 31.11
C ARG A 208 30.45 -5.12 30.08
N ASP A 209 30.72 -6.35 29.69
CA ASP A 209 31.77 -6.68 28.74
C ASP A 209 31.33 -7.85 27.85
N TYR A 210 32.06 -8.04 26.76
CA TYR A 210 31.90 -9.16 25.86
C TYR A 210 32.03 -10.49 26.61
N GLY A 211 31.19 -11.48 26.29
CA GLY A 211 31.25 -12.80 26.95
C GLY A 211 30.89 -12.75 28.44
N ASP A 212 29.98 -11.86 28.84
CA ASP A 212 29.51 -11.78 30.23
C ASP A 212 28.59 -12.94 30.62
N TRP A 213 28.07 -13.70 29.66
CA TRP A 213 27.29 -14.91 29.87
C TRP A 213 27.30 -15.77 28.59
N GLY A 214 26.70 -16.97 28.66
CA GLY A 214 26.76 -17.97 27.60
C GLY A 214 26.11 -17.55 26.29
N GLY A 215 24.86 -17.09 26.33
CA GLY A 215 24.06 -16.93 25.11
C GLY A 215 22.91 -17.92 25.06
N ILE A 216 22.30 -18.05 23.88
CA ILE A 216 21.19 -18.95 23.62
C ILE A 216 21.62 -20.03 22.62
N ILE A 217 21.41 -21.29 22.99
CA ILE A 217 21.68 -22.43 22.13
C ILE A 217 20.35 -23.12 21.81
N ILE A 218 20.10 -23.39 20.54
CA ILE A 218 18.93 -24.17 20.09
C ILE A 218 19.40 -25.38 19.29
N CYS A 219 19.09 -26.58 19.79
CA CYS A 219 19.37 -27.83 19.10
C CYS A 219 18.09 -28.38 18.47
N GLY A 220 18.06 -28.49 17.15
CA GLY A 220 16.94 -29.03 16.37
C GLY A 220 17.21 -30.43 15.80
N LYS A 221 16.24 -30.90 15.01
CA LYS A 221 16.21 -32.24 14.37
C LYS A 221 16.44 -32.22 12.85
N ALA A 222 16.79 -31.07 12.28
CA ALA A 222 17.04 -30.96 10.84
C ALA A 222 18.33 -31.67 10.43
N LYS A 223 18.52 -31.83 9.13
CA LYS A 223 19.72 -32.46 8.61
C LYS A 223 20.94 -31.57 8.80
N ASN A 224 22.07 -32.23 8.99
CA ASN A 224 23.42 -31.68 8.84
C ASN A 224 24.27 -32.70 8.08
N ASN A 225 25.50 -32.33 7.76
CA ASN A 225 26.45 -33.21 7.08
C ASN A 225 27.42 -33.94 8.02
N GLN A 226 27.12 -33.95 9.31
CA GLN A 226 27.83 -34.66 10.36
C GLN A 226 27.04 -35.94 10.75
N SER A 227 27.17 -36.40 12.00
CA SER A 227 26.32 -37.48 12.53
C SER A 227 24.94 -36.96 12.93
N ASN A 228 23.95 -37.85 13.08
CA ASN A 228 22.63 -37.45 13.60
C ASN A 228 22.66 -37.00 15.07
N ASP A 229 23.73 -37.29 15.81
CA ASP A 229 23.88 -37.01 17.25
C ASP A 229 25.20 -36.30 17.50
N VAL A 230 25.31 -35.06 17.01
CA VAL A 230 26.47 -34.19 17.27
C VAL A 230 26.27 -33.48 18.60
N LEU A 231 27.29 -33.55 19.47
CA LEU A 231 27.34 -32.75 20.69
C LEU A 231 27.65 -31.30 20.30
N ILE A 232 26.83 -30.35 20.72
CA ILE A 232 27.11 -28.93 20.54
C ILE A 232 28.31 -28.52 21.41
N GLU A 233 29.11 -27.57 20.94
CA GLU A 233 30.27 -27.07 21.67
C GLU A 233 29.92 -26.12 22.83
N GLY A 234 30.92 -25.50 23.45
CA GLY A 234 30.72 -24.60 24.60
C GLY A 234 30.55 -25.30 25.95
N GLY A 235 30.94 -26.58 26.03
CA GLY A 235 30.94 -27.37 27.27
C GLY A 235 29.56 -27.81 27.78
N VAL A 236 28.51 -27.66 26.98
CA VAL A 236 27.14 -28.06 27.34
C VAL A 236 26.84 -29.50 26.91
N ASN A 237 25.97 -30.19 27.64
CA ASN A 237 25.55 -31.56 27.30
C ASN A 237 24.25 -31.57 26.47
N ALA A 238 24.28 -31.02 25.25
CA ALA A 238 23.13 -30.99 24.35
C ALA A 238 23.50 -31.45 22.93
N TYR A 239 22.58 -32.17 22.28
CA TYR A 239 22.84 -32.81 20.98
C TYR A 239 21.92 -32.28 19.89
N PHE A 240 22.46 -32.07 18.70
CA PHE A 240 21.74 -31.58 17.52
C PHE A 240 21.92 -32.50 16.30
N GLY A 241 21.00 -32.40 15.34
CA GLY A 241 20.97 -33.24 14.14
C GLY A 241 19.79 -34.20 14.08
N GLY A 242 19.52 -34.70 12.88
CA GLY A 242 18.39 -35.57 12.60
C GLY A 242 18.07 -35.59 11.11
N GLN A 243 16.79 -35.83 10.79
CA GLN A 243 16.31 -36.00 9.42
C GLN A 243 15.08 -35.13 9.09
N ASP A 244 14.68 -34.27 10.03
CA ASP A 244 13.44 -33.48 9.97
C ASP A 244 13.74 -32.01 9.66
N ASP A 245 13.86 -31.68 8.38
CA ASP A 245 14.13 -30.31 7.91
C ASP A 245 12.97 -29.33 8.20
N GLU A 246 11.82 -29.83 8.64
CA GLU A 246 10.64 -29.04 9.03
C GLU A 246 10.50 -28.94 10.57
N ASP A 247 11.49 -29.42 11.33
CA ASP A 247 11.48 -29.35 12.79
C ASP A 247 11.24 -27.91 13.30
N ASN A 248 10.48 -27.82 14.39
CA ASN A 248 10.06 -26.55 14.97
C ASN A 248 10.52 -26.46 16.43
N SER A 249 11.57 -25.67 16.64
CA SER A 249 12.17 -25.35 17.94
C SER A 249 11.57 -24.10 18.60
N GLY A 250 10.51 -23.51 18.03
CA GLY A 250 9.77 -22.38 18.60
C GLY A 250 9.82 -21.10 17.76
N THR A 251 9.73 -19.96 18.43
CA THR A 251 9.70 -18.63 17.81
C THR A 251 10.47 -17.62 18.64
N LEU A 252 11.42 -16.92 18.00
CA LEU A 252 12.09 -15.74 18.52
C LEU A 252 11.64 -14.54 17.68
N LYS A 253 10.94 -13.58 18.32
CA LYS A 253 10.53 -12.34 17.67
C LYS A 253 10.66 -11.12 18.56
N TYR A 254 11.28 -10.05 18.06
CA TYR A 254 11.65 -8.86 18.85
C TYR A 254 12.45 -9.21 20.11
N VAL A 255 13.58 -9.89 19.91
CA VAL A 255 14.47 -10.37 20.96
C VAL A 255 15.83 -9.67 20.86
N ARG A 256 16.34 -9.21 22.00
CA ARG A 256 17.72 -8.69 22.13
C ARG A 256 18.55 -9.65 22.97
N ILE A 257 19.73 -10.01 22.48
CA ILE A 257 20.71 -10.90 23.12
C ILE A 257 22.00 -10.08 23.27
N GLU A 258 22.19 -9.50 24.44
CA GLU A 258 23.24 -8.52 24.71
C GLU A 258 24.34 -9.13 25.59
N PHE A 259 25.60 -8.93 25.23
CA PHE A 259 26.80 -9.42 25.92
C PHE A 259 26.92 -10.97 26.10
N PRO A 260 26.42 -11.82 25.18
CA PRO A 260 26.62 -13.28 25.25
C PRO A 260 28.07 -13.63 24.86
N GLY A 261 28.42 -14.91 24.64
CA GLY A 261 29.72 -15.25 24.07
C GLY A 261 30.78 -15.78 25.03
N ILE A 262 30.43 -16.38 26.17
CA ILE A 262 31.45 -16.71 27.20
C ILE A 262 32.28 -17.96 26.83
N ALA A 263 33.61 -17.84 26.91
CA ALA A 263 34.53 -18.97 26.77
C ALA A 263 34.29 -20.05 27.82
N PHE A 264 34.03 -21.29 27.41
CA PHE A 264 34.04 -22.46 28.30
C PHE A 264 35.48 -22.85 28.64
N ALA A 265 36.32 -22.97 27.63
CA ALA A 265 37.77 -23.16 27.68
C ALA A 265 38.41 -22.37 26.51
N PRO A 266 39.74 -22.17 26.45
CA PRO A 266 40.36 -21.47 25.32
C PRO A 266 39.99 -22.12 23.97
N ASN A 267 39.45 -21.34 23.03
CA ASN A 267 38.96 -21.78 21.71
C ASN A 267 37.83 -22.82 21.81
N ASN A 268 36.94 -22.65 22.78
CA ASN A 268 35.73 -23.43 22.99
C ASN A 268 34.72 -22.54 23.74
N GLU A 269 34.13 -21.62 23.00
CA GLU A 269 33.19 -20.60 23.45
C GLU A 269 31.73 -21.03 23.18
N ILE A 270 30.77 -20.32 23.77
CA ILE A 270 29.35 -20.39 23.34
C ILE A 270 29.10 -19.10 22.58
N ASN A 271 28.43 -19.16 21.43
CA ASN A 271 28.13 -17.99 20.59
C ASN A 271 26.95 -17.15 21.10
N GLY A 272 26.64 -16.06 20.39
CA GLY A 272 25.51 -15.22 20.73
C GLY A 272 24.17 -15.94 20.61
N LEU A 273 23.84 -16.33 19.39
CA LEU A 273 22.75 -17.26 19.09
C LEU A 273 23.29 -18.44 18.29
N THR A 274 23.44 -19.59 18.96
CA THR A 274 23.91 -20.84 18.37
C THR A 274 22.74 -21.69 17.88
N LEU A 275 22.77 -22.11 16.62
CA LEU A 275 21.68 -22.83 15.96
C LEU A 275 22.19 -24.18 15.42
N GLY A 276 22.06 -25.23 16.23
CA GLY A 276 22.42 -26.59 15.84
C GLY A 276 21.27 -27.30 15.12
N SER A 277 21.37 -27.48 13.81
CA SER A 277 20.39 -28.22 12.99
C SER A 277 18.93 -27.83 13.25
N VAL A 278 18.68 -26.52 13.36
CA VAL A 278 17.34 -25.98 13.57
C VAL A 278 16.54 -26.06 12.27
N GLY A 279 15.32 -26.59 12.33
CA GLY A 279 14.47 -26.80 11.17
C GLY A 279 13.69 -25.55 10.72
N SER A 280 13.22 -25.60 9.48
CA SER A 280 12.48 -24.53 8.80
C SER A 280 11.10 -24.24 9.40
N GLY A 281 10.58 -25.10 10.28
CA GLY A 281 9.38 -24.84 11.07
C GLY A 281 9.60 -23.85 12.22
N THR A 282 10.84 -23.47 12.51
CA THR A 282 11.22 -22.48 13.52
C THR A 282 11.19 -21.06 12.94
N THR A 283 10.71 -20.09 13.71
CA THR A 283 10.69 -18.67 13.29
C THR A 283 11.73 -17.84 14.04
N ILE A 284 12.61 -17.16 13.31
CA ILE A 284 13.56 -16.18 13.84
C ILE A 284 13.39 -14.88 13.04
N ASP A 285 12.82 -13.86 13.66
CA ASP A 285 12.48 -12.59 13.00
C ASP A 285 12.65 -11.41 13.96
N TYR A 286 13.33 -10.33 13.61
CA TYR A 286 13.63 -9.22 14.54
C TYR A 286 14.44 -9.68 15.76
N VAL A 287 15.65 -10.18 15.51
CA VAL A 287 16.57 -10.62 16.57
C VAL A 287 17.87 -9.84 16.48
N GLN A 288 18.28 -9.24 17.60
CA GLN A 288 19.53 -8.53 17.73
C GLN A 288 20.47 -9.28 18.66
N VAL A 289 21.69 -9.53 18.20
CA VAL A 289 22.82 -9.97 19.02
C VAL A 289 23.80 -8.82 19.12
N SER A 290 24.29 -8.51 20.31
CA SER A 290 25.22 -7.39 20.50
C SER A 290 26.29 -7.70 21.52
N TYR A 291 27.53 -7.24 21.28
CA TYR A 291 28.66 -7.47 22.17
C TYR A 291 28.89 -8.97 22.46
N SER A 292 28.63 -9.83 21.48
CA SER A 292 28.96 -11.25 21.60
C SER A 292 30.46 -11.41 21.77
N GLY A 293 30.88 -12.16 22.78
CA GLY A 293 32.29 -12.51 23.01
C GLY A 293 32.88 -13.50 22.02
N ASP A 294 32.06 -13.98 21.09
CA ASP A 294 32.40 -14.87 19.99
C ASP A 294 31.54 -14.45 18.77
N ASP A 295 31.10 -15.39 17.93
CA ASP A 295 30.20 -15.08 16.83
C ASP A 295 28.86 -14.54 17.30
N SER A 296 28.28 -13.63 16.51
CA SER A 296 26.95 -13.11 16.81
C SER A 296 25.87 -14.15 16.50
N PHE A 297 25.91 -14.72 15.30
CA PHE A 297 25.03 -15.80 14.87
C PHE A 297 25.85 -16.92 14.26
N GLU A 298 25.58 -18.14 14.69
CA GLU A 298 26.28 -19.31 14.16
C GLU A 298 25.29 -20.46 13.89
N TRP A 299 25.38 -21.01 12.68
CA TRP A 299 24.55 -22.13 12.23
C TRP A 299 25.38 -23.39 12.03
N PHE A 300 25.11 -24.40 12.84
CA PHE A 300 25.65 -25.75 12.66
C PHE A 300 24.62 -26.66 11.97
N GLY A 301 24.57 -26.61 10.64
CA GLY A 301 23.60 -27.36 9.85
C GLY A 301 22.17 -26.82 9.98
N GLY A 302 21.20 -27.54 9.39
CA GLY A 302 19.78 -27.22 9.45
C GLY A 302 19.26 -26.35 8.29
N THR A 303 18.02 -25.89 8.44
CA THR A 303 17.22 -25.28 7.37
C THR A 303 16.40 -24.07 7.84
N VAL A 304 16.63 -23.59 9.08
CA VAL A 304 15.92 -22.44 9.63
C VAL A 304 16.13 -21.19 8.78
N ASN A 305 15.05 -20.46 8.53
CA ASN A 305 15.10 -19.17 7.83
C ASN A 305 15.02 -18.02 8.83
N CYS A 306 15.70 -16.91 8.54
CA CYS A 306 15.76 -15.74 9.45
C CYS A 306 15.45 -14.43 8.72
N LYS A 307 14.64 -13.55 9.32
CA LYS A 307 14.45 -12.17 8.84
C LYS A 307 14.83 -11.13 9.89
N HIS A 308 15.24 -9.93 9.45
CA HIS A 308 15.49 -8.78 10.33
C HIS A 308 16.44 -9.10 11.48
N ILE A 309 17.67 -9.51 11.16
CA ILE A 309 18.69 -9.84 12.17
C ILE A 309 19.78 -8.77 12.25
N ILE A 310 20.25 -8.49 13.47
CA ILE A 310 21.25 -7.46 13.76
C ILE A 310 22.44 -8.09 14.48
N ALA A 311 23.63 -8.03 13.89
CA ALA A 311 24.90 -8.34 14.54
C ALA A 311 25.62 -7.03 14.88
N HIS A 312 25.67 -6.65 16.16
CA HIS A 312 26.19 -5.34 16.57
C HIS A 312 27.39 -5.49 17.49
N ARG A 313 28.56 -5.08 17.00
CA ARG A 313 29.83 -5.14 17.72
C ARG A 313 30.08 -6.53 18.31
N GLY A 314 30.00 -7.59 17.51
CA GLY A 314 30.53 -8.91 17.90
C GLY A 314 32.05 -8.85 18.08
N TRP A 315 32.61 -9.80 18.82
CA TRP A 315 34.06 -9.93 18.98
C TRP A 315 34.65 -10.66 17.78
N ASP A 316 34.12 -11.84 17.45
CA ASP A 316 34.51 -12.59 16.26
C ASP A 316 33.57 -12.34 15.07
N ASP A 317 32.94 -13.33 14.46
CA ASP A 317 32.24 -13.13 13.19
C ASP A 317 30.78 -12.67 13.37
N ASP A 318 30.23 -12.00 12.35
CA ASP A 318 28.84 -11.56 12.42
C ASP A 318 27.88 -12.73 12.11
N PHE A 319 28.20 -13.49 11.05
CA PHE A 319 27.42 -14.62 10.56
C PHE A 319 28.35 -15.77 10.16
N ASP A 320 28.39 -16.83 10.99
CA ASP A 320 29.13 -18.06 10.72
C ASP A 320 28.17 -19.20 10.32
N THR A 321 28.50 -19.94 9.26
CA THR A 321 27.64 -21.02 8.74
C THR A 321 28.42 -22.26 8.35
N ASP A 322 28.05 -23.37 8.98
CA ASP A 322 28.78 -24.63 8.91
C ASP A 322 27.84 -25.85 8.81
N PHE A 323 28.47 -27.03 8.71
CA PHE A 323 27.85 -28.35 8.84
C PHE A 323 26.62 -28.63 7.98
N GLY A 324 26.57 -28.04 6.77
CA GLY A 324 25.51 -28.32 5.82
C GLY A 324 24.28 -27.44 5.98
N PHE A 325 24.41 -26.26 6.58
CA PHE A 325 23.30 -25.32 6.72
C PHE A 325 22.78 -24.85 5.34
N THR A 326 21.46 -24.85 5.15
CA THR A 326 20.81 -24.54 3.86
C THR A 326 19.62 -23.59 3.99
N GLY A 327 19.55 -22.82 5.09
CA GLY A 327 18.49 -21.84 5.31
C GLY A 327 18.61 -20.57 4.46
N MET A 328 17.58 -19.74 4.52
CA MET A 328 17.47 -18.46 3.83
C MET A 328 17.43 -17.30 4.84
N ILE A 329 18.17 -16.23 4.55
CA ILE A 329 18.24 -15.03 5.38
C ILE A 329 17.87 -13.80 4.55
N GLN A 330 16.98 -12.94 5.04
CA GLN A 330 16.66 -11.66 4.41
C GLN A 330 16.61 -10.50 5.42
N PHE A 331 17.16 -9.33 5.03
CA PHE A 331 17.28 -8.14 5.89
C PHE A 331 18.18 -8.39 7.10
N ALA A 332 19.47 -8.56 6.85
CA ALA A 332 20.48 -8.68 7.90
C ALA A 332 21.39 -7.45 7.93
N VAL A 333 21.73 -6.93 9.10
CA VAL A 333 22.68 -5.82 9.24
C VAL A 333 23.78 -6.17 10.23
N SER A 334 25.01 -5.80 9.91
CA SER A 334 26.11 -5.82 10.86
C SER A 334 26.81 -4.47 10.99
N LEU A 335 27.29 -4.16 12.20
CA LEU A 335 28.04 -2.95 12.50
C LEU A 335 29.17 -3.24 13.49
N ARG A 336 30.41 -3.08 13.03
CA ARG A 336 31.63 -3.46 13.76
C ARG A 336 32.26 -2.32 14.56
N ASP A 337 32.81 -2.63 15.74
CA ASP A 337 33.67 -1.72 16.49
C ASP A 337 35.09 -1.72 15.90
N PRO A 338 35.65 -0.56 15.50
CA PRO A 338 37.01 -0.48 14.99
C PRO A 338 38.10 -1.10 15.88
N ASN A 339 37.90 -1.15 17.20
CA ASN A 339 38.96 -1.48 18.16
C ASN A 339 38.93 -2.93 18.66
N ILE A 340 37.83 -3.64 18.48
CA ILE A 340 37.61 -4.99 19.04
C ILE A 340 37.55 -5.99 17.89
N ALA A 341 38.41 -7.00 17.92
CA ALA A 341 38.42 -8.14 16.99
C ALA A 341 39.11 -9.32 17.69
N ASP A 342 38.73 -10.54 17.34
CA ASP A 342 39.29 -11.75 17.94
C ASP A 342 40.71 -12.02 17.42
N VAL A 343 41.49 -12.82 18.14
CA VAL A 343 42.84 -13.21 17.74
C VAL A 343 42.87 -14.24 16.61
N SER A 344 41.78 -15.01 16.41
CA SER A 344 41.53 -15.89 15.26
C SER A 344 41.48 -15.09 13.95
N GLY A 345 40.87 -13.91 14.02
CA GLY A 345 40.74 -12.92 12.97
C GLY A 345 39.32 -12.79 12.45
N SER A 346 38.70 -11.64 12.71
CA SER A 346 37.26 -11.46 12.53
C SER A 346 36.84 -10.97 11.14
N ASN A 347 35.71 -11.49 10.69
CA ASN A 347 35.04 -11.28 9.43
C ASN A 347 33.59 -10.82 9.64
N SER A 348 32.90 -10.49 8.55
CA SER A 348 31.43 -10.42 8.59
C SER A 348 30.84 -11.80 8.37
N PHE A 349 31.28 -12.47 7.31
CA PHE A 349 30.87 -13.83 6.98
C PHE A 349 32.07 -14.77 7.06
N GLU A 350 31.89 -15.86 7.77
CA GLU A 350 32.67 -17.09 7.65
C GLU A 350 31.72 -18.25 7.31
N SER A 351 32.16 -19.11 6.39
CA SER A 351 31.30 -20.19 5.94
C SER A 351 32.11 -21.38 5.46
N ASP A 352 31.94 -22.51 6.15
CA ASP A 352 32.55 -23.79 5.83
C ASP A 352 31.48 -24.84 5.51
N ASN A 353 31.90 -25.92 4.86
CA ASN A 353 31.14 -27.15 4.91
C ASN A 353 31.38 -27.92 6.21
N ASP A 354 32.66 -28.01 6.57
CA ASP A 354 33.23 -28.69 7.73
C ASP A 354 34.73 -28.35 7.81
N ALA A 355 35.36 -28.69 8.95
CA ALA A 355 36.75 -28.35 9.24
C ALA A 355 37.80 -28.85 8.22
N VAL A 356 37.50 -29.90 7.45
CA VAL A 356 38.42 -30.45 6.43
C VAL A 356 38.04 -30.05 5.01
N GLY A 357 36.95 -29.30 4.83
CA GLY A 357 36.40 -28.90 3.55
C GLY A 357 35.94 -30.07 2.68
N SER A 358 35.27 -31.05 3.28
CA SER A 358 34.73 -32.21 2.56
C SER A 358 33.59 -31.82 1.60
N THR A 359 33.11 -32.79 0.82
CA THR A 359 31.92 -32.65 -0.04
C THR A 359 30.71 -33.39 0.52
N LEU A 360 30.69 -33.67 1.83
CA LEU A 360 29.56 -34.30 2.51
C LEU A 360 28.27 -33.49 2.31
N THR A 361 27.17 -34.22 2.12
CA THR A 361 25.84 -33.66 1.86
C THR A 361 24.96 -33.73 3.11
N PRO A 362 24.10 -32.74 3.36
CA PRO A 362 23.92 -31.49 2.60
C PRO A 362 25.18 -30.61 2.64
N ARG A 363 25.55 -29.98 1.53
CA ARG A 363 26.65 -29.00 1.57
C ARG A 363 26.15 -27.67 2.13
N THR A 364 26.97 -26.98 2.92
CA THR A 364 26.62 -25.64 3.41
C THR A 364 26.33 -24.75 2.21
N LYS A 365 25.08 -24.31 2.11
CA LYS A 365 24.52 -23.55 0.99
C LYS A 365 23.40 -22.62 1.46
N PRO A 366 23.64 -21.72 2.42
CA PRO A 366 22.68 -20.69 2.76
C PRO A 366 22.53 -19.68 1.63
N ILE A 367 21.37 -19.02 1.61
CA ILE A 367 21.11 -17.88 0.71
C ILE A 367 20.87 -16.65 1.57
N PHE A 368 21.73 -15.65 1.43
CA PHE A 368 21.58 -14.33 2.04
C PHE A 368 21.09 -13.33 1.00
N CYS A 369 20.05 -12.57 1.31
CA CYS A 369 19.52 -11.52 0.45
C CYS A 369 19.31 -10.24 1.28
N ASN A 370 19.56 -9.05 0.70
CA ASN A 370 19.36 -7.79 1.40
C ASN A 370 20.18 -7.68 2.71
N VAL A 371 21.50 -7.89 2.62
CA VAL A 371 22.43 -7.72 3.75
C VAL A 371 23.11 -6.36 3.70
N SER A 372 23.28 -5.69 4.83
CA SER A 372 24.12 -4.49 4.98
C SER A 372 25.19 -4.70 6.04
N SER A 373 26.41 -5.01 5.61
CA SER A 373 27.57 -5.20 6.49
C SER A 373 28.43 -3.94 6.53
N PHE A 374 28.49 -3.29 7.70
CA PHE A 374 29.31 -2.12 7.97
C PHE A 374 30.50 -2.50 8.84
N GLY A 375 31.64 -2.70 8.17
CA GLY A 375 32.91 -3.08 8.77
C GLY A 375 33.56 -1.96 9.59
N PRO A 376 34.74 -2.24 10.17
CA PRO A 376 35.41 -1.36 11.12
C PRO A 376 35.99 -0.07 10.49
N LYS A 377 36.01 0.06 9.16
CA LYS A 377 36.59 1.20 8.44
C LYS A 377 35.52 2.12 7.86
N ALA A 378 35.13 3.13 8.62
CA ALA A 378 34.28 4.22 8.11
C ALA A 378 34.89 4.91 6.88
N THR A 379 36.21 5.05 6.88
CA THR A 379 37.03 5.44 5.72
C THR A 379 38.21 4.48 5.57
N PRO A 380 38.82 4.34 4.38
CA PRO A 380 40.02 3.49 4.21
C PRO A 380 41.16 3.82 5.19
N SER A 381 41.26 5.10 5.61
CA SER A 381 42.25 5.60 6.57
C SER A 381 41.89 5.40 8.05
N THR A 382 40.70 4.90 8.38
CA THR A 382 40.30 4.62 9.78
C THR A 382 41.24 3.58 10.38
N THR A 383 41.84 3.89 11.55
CA THR A 383 42.66 2.94 12.31
C THR A 383 41.75 1.89 12.93
N ILE A 384 42.10 0.63 12.75
CA ILE A 384 41.33 -0.51 13.26
C ILE A 384 42.27 -1.53 13.93
N ASN A 385 41.70 -2.45 14.70
CA ASN A 385 42.40 -3.63 15.18
C ASN A 385 42.92 -4.47 14.00
N SER A 386 44.18 -4.89 14.05
CA SER A 386 44.86 -5.63 12.96
C SER A 386 44.31 -7.03 12.70
N ASN A 387 43.48 -7.53 13.62
CA ASN A 387 42.91 -8.86 13.47
C ASN A 387 41.69 -8.87 12.54
N TYR A 388 41.07 -7.74 12.24
CA TYR A 388 40.02 -7.68 11.21
C TYR A 388 40.52 -8.11 9.83
N LYS A 389 39.79 -9.02 9.18
CA LYS A 389 40.16 -9.61 7.89
C LYS A 389 39.19 -9.24 6.77
N ARG A 390 38.10 -9.99 6.57
CA ARG A 390 37.29 -9.91 5.34
C ARG A 390 35.83 -9.58 5.59
N ALA A 391 35.17 -9.00 4.59
CA ALA A 391 33.72 -8.92 4.59
C ALA A 391 33.13 -10.32 4.36
N MET A 392 33.66 -11.08 3.40
CA MET A 392 33.24 -12.46 3.13
C MET A 392 34.45 -13.40 3.02
N HIS A 393 34.54 -14.36 3.92
CA HIS A 393 35.45 -15.51 3.83
C HIS A 393 34.63 -16.78 3.56
N LEU A 394 34.52 -17.16 2.28
CA LEU A 394 33.75 -18.32 1.85
C LEU A 394 34.70 -19.46 1.55
N ARG A 395 34.79 -20.45 2.43
CA ARG A 395 35.88 -21.42 2.40
C ARG A 395 35.41 -22.87 2.55
N ARG A 396 36.37 -23.81 2.56
CA ARG A 396 36.18 -25.22 2.93
C ARG A 396 34.90 -25.85 2.36
N SER A 397 34.71 -25.75 1.06
CA SER A 397 33.56 -26.34 0.37
C SER A 397 32.19 -25.75 0.78
N THR A 398 32.11 -24.46 1.08
CA THR A 398 30.82 -23.77 1.10
C THR A 398 30.26 -23.50 -0.30
N ARG A 399 28.94 -23.30 -0.39
CA ARG A 399 28.17 -22.83 -1.57
C ARG A 399 27.30 -21.62 -1.23
N THR A 400 27.61 -20.92 -0.14
CA THR A 400 26.91 -19.71 0.31
C THR A 400 26.72 -18.73 -0.83
N SER A 401 25.47 -18.28 -1.03
CA SER A 401 25.13 -17.32 -2.08
C SER A 401 24.58 -16.04 -1.47
N VAL A 402 24.93 -14.89 -2.08
CA VAL A 402 24.61 -13.56 -1.56
C VAL A 402 24.00 -12.70 -2.67
N PHE A 403 22.85 -12.08 -2.39
CA PHE A 403 22.10 -11.29 -3.36
C PHE A 403 21.73 -9.93 -2.79
N ASN A 404 21.63 -8.90 -3.65
CA ASN A 404 21.09 -7.58 -3.29
C ASN A 404 21.70 -7.01 -2.00
N SER A 405 23.01 -7.10 -1.82
CA SER A 405 23.67 -6.81 -0.53
C SER A 405 24.76 -5.74 -0.60
N ILE A 406 25.13 -5.16 0.54
CA ILE A 406 26.16 -4.15 0.71
C ILE A 406 27.17 -4.65 1.72
N PHE A 407 28.46 -4.58 1.37
CA PHE A 407 29.58 -4.75 2.28
C PHE A 407 30.47 -3.51 2.19
N ALA A 408 30.57 -2.76 3.28
CA ALA A 408 31.23 -1.46 3.32
C ALA A 408 32.28 -1.42 4.43
N GLY A 409 33.48 -0.91 4.12
CA GLY A 409 34.48 -0.59 5.14
C GLY A 409 35.21 -1.79 5.77
N TRP A 410 35.64 -2.77 4.98
CA TRP A 410 36.47 -3.89 5.43
C TRP A 410 37.92 -3.79 4.92
N ASN A 411 38.85 -4.60 5.45
CA ASN A 411 40.20 -4.68 4.88
C ASN A 411 40.16 -5.35 3.50
N THR A 412 39.55 -6.54 3.42
CA THR A 412 39.30 -7.24 2.17
C THR A 412 37.81 -7.47 1.95
N GLY A 413 37.33 -7.34 0.70
CA GLY A 413 35.93 -7.60 0.35
C GLY A 413 35.58 -9.09 0.35
N LEU A 414 36.05 -9.81 -0.67
CA LEU A 414 35.69 -11.22 -0.91
C LEU A 414 36.92 -12.12 -0.96
N PHE A 415 36.85 -13.25 -0.25
CA PHE A 415 37.78 -14.35 -0.38
C PHE A 415 37.03 -15.68 -0.56
N ILE A 416 37.14 -16.27 -1.76
CA ILE A 416 36.65 -17.63 -2.04
C ILE A 416 37.84 -18.59 -1.95
N ASP A 417 37.89 -19.33 -0.84
CA ASP A 417 39.06 -20.05 -0.38
C ASP A 417 38.87 -21.57 -0.53
N GLY A 418 39.72 -22.19 -1.35
CA GLY A 418 39.74 -23.64 -1.57
C GLY A 418 39.10 -24.08 -2.89
N ASN A 419 39.68 -25.15 -3.46
CA ASN A 419 39.38 -25.59 -4.83
C ASN A 419 37.91 -25.98 -5.05
N ASN A 420 37.22 -26.52 -4.04
CA ASN A 420 35.82 -26.92 -4.16
C ASN A 420 34.89 -25.70 -4.22
N SER A 421 35.09 -24.71 -3.36
CA SER A 421 34.30 -23.46 -3.38
C SER A 421 34.55 -22.67 -4.67
N GLN A 422 35.80 -22.64 -5.15
CA GLN A 422 36.16 -22.04 -6.44
C GLN A 422 35.50 -22.76 -7.62
N ALA A 423 35.49 -24.10 -7.61
CA ALA A 423 34.81 -24.88 -8.65
C ALA A 423 33.29 -24.66 -8.66
N ASP A 424 32.66 -24.49 -7.49
CA ASP A 424 31.24 -24.14 -7.41
C ASP A 424 30.96 -22.69 -7.85
N ALA A 425 31.90 -21.76 -7.66
CA ALA A 425 31.81 -20.40 -8.21
C ALA A 425 31.94 -20.41 -9.74
N ASP A 426 32.91 -21.16 -10.29
CA ASP A 426 33.10 -21.34 -11.74
C ASP A 426 31.89 -22.07 -12.38
N GLY A 427 31.27 -22.99 -11.63
CA GLY A 427 30.08 -23.75 -12.03
C GLY A 427 28.74 -23.05 -11.78
N ASP A 428 28.75 -21.79 -11.33
CA ASP A 428 27.56 -20.98 -11.03
C ASP A 428 26.61 -21.57 -9.95
N VAL A 429 27.17 -22.34 -9.01
CA VAL A 429 26.45 -22.90 -7.85
C VAL A 429 26.58 -21.99 -6.63
N LEU A 430 27.75 -21.38 -6.45
CA LEU A 430 28.01 -20.29 -5.50
C LEU A 430 27.79 -18.98 -6.25
N ARG A 431 26.80 -18.16 -5.86
CA ARG A 431 26.42 -16.93 -6.58
C ARG A 431 26.53 -15.70 -5.69
N ILE A 432 27.20 -14.67 -6.18
CA ILE A 432 27.18 -13.35 -5.58
C ILE A 432 26.69 -12.36 -6.64
N GLU A 433 25.49 -11.81 -6.43
CA GLU A 433 24.80 -10.99 -7.43
C GLU A 433 24.22 -9.71 -6.82
N ASN A 434 24.21 -8.66 -7.64
CA ASN A 434 23.67 -7.36 -7.32
C ASN A 434 24.19 -6.81 -5.98
N THR A 435 25.48 -7.04 -5.72
CA THR A 435 26.15 -6.80 -4.45
C THR A 435 27.23 -5.72 -4.57
N PHE A 436 27.33 -4.87 -3.55
CA PHE A 436 28.24 -3.73 -3.49
C PHE A 436 29.39 -4.03 -2.52
N LEU A 437 30.63 -3.97 -2.99
CA LEU A 437 31.85 -3.95 -2.17
C LEU A 437 32.41 -2.52 -2.18
N THR A 438 32.35 -1.82 -1.04
CA THR A 438 32.73 -0.40 -0.97
C THR A 438 33.74 -0.11 0.12
N GLY A 439 34.67 0.83 -0.15
CA GLY A 439 35.63 1.31 0.84
C GLY A 439 36.60 0.24 1.39
N MET A 440 36.93 -0.78 0.60
CA MET A 440 37.89 -1.81 0.99
C MET A 440 39.31 -1.22 1.10
N ALA A 441 40.00 -1.46 2.22
CA ALA A 441 41.26 -0.78 2.51
C ALA A 441 42.51 -1.43 1.92
N THR A 442 42.53 -2.76 1.81
CA THR A 442 43.65 -3.52 1.27
C THR A 442 43.36 -3.99 -0.15
N ALA A 443 42.26 -4.73 -0.35
CA ALA A 443 41.87 -5.24 -1.65
C ALA A 443 40.37 -5.52 -1.71
N SER A 444 39.76 -5.46 -2.89
CA SER A 444 38.39 -5.97 -3.05
C SER A 444 38.35 -7.51 -3.01
N TYR A 445 39.45 -8.18 -3.37
CA TYR A 445 39.53 -9.65 -3.50
C TYR A 445 40.83 -10.20 -2.91
N GLU A 446 40.74 -11.32 -2.19
CA GLU A 446 41.90 -12.10 -1.70
C GLU A 446 42.08 -13.41 -2.48
N TYR A 447 43.29 -13.97 -2.46
CA TYR A 447 43.58 -15.30 -2.99
C TYR A 447 44.77 -15.94 -2.26
N THR A 448 44.86 -17.27 -2.32
CA THR A 448 45.98 -18.04 -1.73
C THR A 448 46.68 -18.91 -2.79
N THR A 449 48.01 -18.99 -2.74
CA THR A 449 48.81 -19.83 -3.65
C THR A 449 48.57 -21.32 -3.44
N GLY A 450 48.55 -22.11 -4.53
CA GLY A 450 48.33 -23.56 -4.47
C GLY A 450 46.89 -24.00 -4.70
N GLN A 451 46.01 -23.06 -5.08
CA GLN A 451 44.62 -23.32 -5.45
C GLN A 451 44.40 -23.20 -6.97
N THR A 452 43.23 -23.63 -7.45
CA THR A 452 42.84 -23.54 -8.88
C THR A 452 42.84 -22.10 -9.38
N TRP A 453 42.40 -21.17 -8.54
CA TRP A 453 42.59 -19.75 -8.80
C TRP A 453 44.04 -19.35 -8.49
N THR A 454 44.83 -19.14 -9.56
CA THR A 454 46.30 -19.03 -9.52
C THR A 454 46.81 -17.59 -9.71
N SER A 455 45.94 -16.63 -10.03
CA SER A 455 46.33 -15.25 -10.29
C SER A 455 45.72 -14.25 -9.30
N GLY A 456 46.58 -13.62 -8.49
CA GLY A 456 46.54 -12.20 -8.12
C GLY A 456 45.22 -11.52 -7.73
N GLY A 457 44.19 -12.23 -7.26
CA GLY A 457 42.82 -11.71 -7.15
C GLY A 457 42.09 -11.57 -8.50
N GLY A 458 42.71 -11.90 -9.64
CA GLY A 458 42.17 -11.70 -10.98
C GLY A 458 41.00 -12.62 -11.34
N GLN A 459 40.99 -13.87 -10.86
CA GLN A 459 39.87 -14.80 -11.08
C GLN A 459 38.68 -14.49 -10.17
N ALA A 460 38.91 -14.16 -8.90
CA ALA A 460 37.88 -13.66 -8.00
C ALA A 460 37.26 -12.37 -8.53
N ALA A 461 38.09 -11.45 -9.05
CA ALA A 461 37.63 -10.28 -9.76
C ALA A 461 36.81 -10.65 -11.00
N THR A 462 37.31 -11.54 -11.87
CA THR A 462 36.57 -11.97 -13.07
C THR A 462 35.19 -12.52 -12.69
N TYR A 463 35.12 -13.41 -11.70
CA TYR A 463 33.87 -13.98 -11.19
C TYR A 463 32.90 -12.91 -10.68
N PHE A 464 33.37 -12.01 -9.81
CA PHE A 464 32.51 -10.99 -9.19
C PHE A 464 32.06 -9.93 -10.19
N GLN A 465 32.91 -9.62 -11.18
CA GLN A 465 32.70 -8.56 -12.18
C GLN A 465 32.01 -9.06 -13.46
N LEU A 466 31.62 -10.33 -13.53
CA LEU A 466 30.84 -10.86 -14.65
C LEU A 466 29.59 -9.97 -14.86
N PRO A 467 29.34 -9.45 -16.08
CA PRO A 467 28.21 -8.54 -16.31
C PRO A 467 26.86 -9.10 -15.88
N ALA A 468 26.67 -10.43 -16.00
CA ALA A 468 25.45 -11.11 -15.57
C ALA A 468 25.20 -11.02 -14.05
N ARG A 469 26.23 -10.78 -13.24
CA ARG A 469 26.12 -10.66 -11.78
C ARG A 469 25.67 -9.29 -11.31
N ASN A 470 25.83 -8.26 -12.13
CA ASN A 470 25.48 -6.86 -11.79
C ASN A 470 26.06 -6.34 -10.45
N ASN A 471 27.25 -6.78 -10.05
CA ASN A 471 27.88 -6.31 -8.81
C ASN A 471 28.58 -4.95 -8.99
N ASN A 472 28.88 -4.27 -7.88
CA ASN A 472 29.63 -3.01 -7.86
C ASN A 472 30.85 -3.09 -6.91
N TRP A 473 31.99 -2.59 -7.34
CA TRP A 473 33.25 -2.56 -6.57
C TRP A 473 34.05 -1.25 -6.75
N THR A 474 33.47 -0.26 -7.42
CA THR A 474 34.16 0.99 -7.81
C THR A 474 33.84 2.16 -6.89
N LEU A 475 32.83 2.01 -6.04
CA LEU A 475 32.34 3.04 -5.13
C LEU A 475 33.08 3.04 -3.78
N GLY A 476 33.27 4.22 -3.21
CA GLY A 476 33.64 4.41 -1.81
C GLY A 476 32.42 4.40 -0.87
N ASN A 477 32.68 4.32 0.44
CA ASN A 477 31.60 4.32 1.45
C ASN A 477 30.69 5.56 1.36
N SER A 478 31.24 6.74 1.04
CA SER A 478 30.47 7.98 0.89
C SER A 478 29.55 7.97 -0.32
N ASP A 479 29.90 7.23 -1.38
CA ASP A 479 29.13 7.18 -2.63
C ASP A 479 27.87 6.33 -2.48
N LEU A 480 27.82 5.46 -1.46
CA LEU A 480 26.59 4.78 -1.08
C LEU A 480 25.52 5.75 -0.57
N LEU A 481 25.91 6.93 -0.09
CA LEU A 481 25.02 7.95 0.44
C LEU A 481 24.02 7.38 1.46
N ILE A 482 24.52 6.57 2.39
CA ILE A 482 23.78 6.05 3.55
C ILE A 482 24.04 6.97 4.75
N THR A 483 23.01 7.26 5.54
CA THR A 483 23.05 8.32 6.57
C THR A 483 23.78 7.89 7.84
N ASN A 484 25.06 8.19 8.01
CA ASN A 484 25.84 7.87 9.24
C ASN A 484 25.88 6.36 9.65
N PRO A 485 26.10 5.42 8.72
CA PRO A 485 25.99 3.98 9.02
C PRO A 485 27.07 3.44 9.97
N PHE A 486 28.18 4.16 10.16
CA PHE A 486 29.30 3.73 11.03
C PHE A 486 29.19 4.26 12.47
N THR A 487 28.07 4.88 12.86
CA THR A 487 27.89 5.40 14.23
C THR A 487 27.52 4.28 15.19
N LEU A 488 28.40 3.95 16.15
CA LEU A 488 28.24 2.76 16.98
C LEU A 488 27.03 2.75 17.93
N THR A 489 26.61 3.92 18.44
CA THR A 489 25.58 4.04 19.48
C THR A 489 24.23 4.53 18.99
N ALA A 490 24.20 5.09 17.78
CA ALA A 490 22.99 5.60 17.12
C ALA A 490 23.19 5.57 15.60
N PRO A 491 23.37 4.37 15.01
CA PRO A 491 23.51 4.25 13.57
C PRO A 491 22.22 4.64 12.87
N ASN A 492 22.36 5.13 11.65
CA ASN A 492 21.26 5.21 10.70
C ASN A 492 21.71 4.53 9.41
N PHE A 493 20.93 3.56 8.96
CA PHE A 493 21.29 2.71 7.83
C PHE A 493 20.48 3.05 6.57
N LEU A 494 19.65 4.10 6.62
CA LEU A 494 18.79 4.47 5.52
C LEU A 494 19.60 5.12 4.38
N PRO A 495 19.48 4.61 3.14
CA PRO A 495 19.96 5.30 1.95
C PRO A 495 19.27 6.65 1.79
N THR A 496 20.03 7.68 1.43
CA THR A 496 19.49 9.03 1.22
C THR A 496 18.58 9.07 -0.01
N LYS A 497 17.57 9.94 0.06
CA LYS A 497 16.72 10.31 -1.06
C LYS A 497 17.21 11.60 -1.70
N ASN A 498 17.04 11.71 -3.01
CA ASN A 498 17.16 12.99 -3.68
C ASN A 498 15.95 13.85 -3.36
N VAL A 499 16.23 15.07 -2.90
CA VAL A 499 15.23 16.11 -2.63
C VAL A 499 15.63 17.33 -3.43
N TYR A 500 14.77 17.71 -4.37
CA TYR A 500 15.06 18.79 -5.30
C TYR A 500 14.64 20.13 -4.70
N LEU A 501 15.47 21.17 -4.85
CA LEU A 501 15.11 22.56 -4.65
C LEU A 501 14.81 23.18 -6.03
N LEU A 502 13.57 23.57 -6.28
CA LEU A 502 13.17 24.29 -7.47
C LEU A 502 13.46 25.79 -7.26
N ASN A 503 14.62 26.24 -7.71
CA ASN A 503 15.19 27.56 -7.41
C ASN A 503 14.95 28.56 -8.55
N GLY A 504 13.69 28.71 -8.94
CA GLY A 504 13.24 29.59 -10.02
C GLY A 504 12.37 28.88 -11.05
N TRP A 505 12.12 29.55 -12.17
CA TRP A 505 11.21 29.07 -13.21
C TRP A 505 11.90 28.05 -14.13
N VAL A 506 11.31 26.86 -14.23
CA VAL A 506 11.77 25.79 -15.10
C VAL A 506 10.76 25.58 -16.22
N TYR A 507 11.20 25.79 -17.45
CA TYR A 507 10.37 25.66 -18.64
C TYR A 507 10.61 24.33 -19.35
N VAL A 508 9.58 23.50 -19.49
CA VAL A 508 9.62 22.31 -20.36
C VAL A 508 9.22 22.74 -21.76
N LYS A 509 10.19 22.80 -22.67
CA LYS A 509 10.00 23.32 -24.02
C LYS A 509 9.36 22.30 -24.96
N SER A 510 8.85 22.78 -26.08
CA SER A 510 8.28 21.95 -27.15
C SER A 510 9.21 20.79 -27.54
N GLY A 511 8.68 19.57 -27.54
CA GLY A 511 9.41 18.35 -27.89
C GLY A 511 10.20 17.71 -26.73
N ALA A 512 10.28 18.36 -25.57
CA ALA A 512 10.91 17.81 -24.37
C ALA A 512 9.87 17.19 -23.43
N VAL A 513 10.30 16.13 -22.73
CA VAL A 513 9.53 15.48 -21.67
C VAL A 513 10.30 15.58 -20.35
N LEU A 514 9.67 16.14 -19.31
CA LEU A 514 10.14 16.03 -17.93
C LEU A 514 9.42 14.86 -17.27
N THR A 515 10.16 13.83 -16.86
CA THR A 515 9.63 12.69 -16.10
C THR A 515 10.05 12.80 -14.64
N ILE A 516 9.08 12.78 -13.72
CA ILE A 516 9.32 12.77 -12.28
C ILE A 516 8.88 11.39 -11.75
N GLN A 517 9.82 10.66 -11.16
CA GLN A 517 9.58 9.30 -10.68
C GLN A 517 8.78 9.29 -9.35
N PRO A 518 8.06 8.20 -9.03
CA PRO A 518 7.38 8.03 -7.75
C PRO A 518 8.23 8.36 -6.52
N GLY A 519 7.60 8.90 -5.49
CA GLY A 519 8.23 9.25 -4.21
C GLY A 519 9.22 10.43 -4.28
N THR A 520 9.33 11.12 -5.42
CA THR A 520 10.21 12.30 -5.55
C THR A 520 9.63 13.48 -4.78
N LEU A 521 10.47 14.12 -3.99
CA LEU A 521 10.16 15.35 -3.26
C LEU A 521 10.85 16.54 -3.91
N ILE A 522 10.06 17.56 -4.25
CA ILE A 522 10.49 18.84 -4.81
C ILE A 522 10.04 19.94 -3.85
N ARG A 523 10.97 20.82 -3.48
CA ARG A 523 10.72 21.98 -2.62
C ARG A 523 10.84 23.25 -3.45
N GLY A 524 9.77 24.02 -3.54
CA GLY A 524 9.73 25.30 -4.24
C GLY A 524 10.40 26.41 -3.42
N ASP A 525 11.30 27.16 -4.05
CA ASP A 525 11.93 28.32 -3.41
C ASP A 525 11.03 29.56 -3.48
N LYS A 526 10.85 30.23 -2.34
CA LYS A 526 10.01 31.43 -2.23
C LYS A 526 10.66 32.67 -2.83
N ALA A 527 11.95 32.88 -2.56
CA ALA A 527 12.64 34.11 -2.96
C ALA A 527 12.76 34.21 -4.48
N ASN A 528 12.99 33.08 -5.14
CA ASN A 528 13.14 32.95 -6.58
C ASN A 528 11.84 32.50 -7.29
N LYS A 529 10.74 32.37 -6.54
CA LYS A 529 9.41 32.01 -7.07
C LYS A 529 9.42 30.71 -7.87
N GLY A 530 10.02 29.66 -7.33
CA GLY A 530 10.17 28.37 -8.02
C GLY A 530 8.86 27.89 -8.65
N ALA A 531 8.87 27.50 -9.93
CA ALA A 531 7.67 27.06 -10.67
C ALA A 531 8.04 26.10 -11.81
N ILE A 532 7.13 25.19 -12.16
CA ILE A 532 7.24 24.35 -13.36
C ILE A 532 6.26 24.85 -14.40
N ILE A 533 6.76 25.15 -15.59
CA ILE A 533 5.98 25.65 -16.72
C ILE A 533 6.17 24.72 -17.90
N VAL A 534 5.12 24.00 -18.29
CA VAL A 534 5.11 23.16 -19.48
C VAL A 534 4.54 23.97 -20.63
N GLU A 535 5.38 24.32 -21.61
CA GLU A 535 4.94 25.09 -22.78
C GLU A 535 4.27 24.18 -23.82
N LYS A 536 3.54 24.79 -24.78
CA LYS A 536 2.90 24.06 -25.88
C LYS A 536 3.88 23.09 -26.56
N GLY A 537 3.49 21.82 -26.64
CA GLY A 537 4.28 20.73 -27.21
C GLY A 537 5.32 20.09 -26.27
N GLY A 538 5.50 20.62 -25.06
CA GLY A 538 6.25 19.96 -23.98
C GLY A 538 5.34 19.05 -23.15
N GLN A 539 5.92 18.15 -22.37
CA GLN A 539 5.15 17.23 -21.52
C GLN A 539 5.74 17.08 -20.11
N LEU A 540 4.86 16.98 -19.11
CA LEU A 540 5.19 16.56 -17.74
C LEU A 540 4.59 15.18 -17.46
N ILE A 541 5.45 14.20 -17.15
CA ILE A 541 5.05 12.87 -16.71
C ILE A 541 5.39 12.74 -15.22
N ALA A 542 4.39 12.89 -14.36
CA ALA A 542 4.52 12.80 -12.91
C ALA A 542 3.50 11.81 -12.36
N ASN A 543 3.79 10.52 -12.51
CA ASN A 543 2.89 9.43 -12.10
C ASN A 543 3.46 8.75 -10.85
N GLY A 544 3.07 9.25 -9.67
CA GLY A 544 3.29 8.60 -8.40
C GLY A 544 2.35 7.40 -8.20
N ASN A 545 2.36 6.84 -6.99
CA ASN A 545 1.39 5.85 -6.56
C ASN A 545 0.96 6.12 -5.11
N ALA A 546 -0.03 5.38 -4.61
CA ALA A 546 -0.59 5.66 -3.29
C ALA A 546 0.43 5.54 -2.14
N ASN A 547 1.47 4.70 -2.28
CA ASN A 547 2.52 4.53 -1.28
C ASN A 547 3.72 5.48 -1.48
N GLU A 548 3.91 5.96 -2.71
CA GLU A 548 5.01 6.84 -3.11
C GLU A 548 4.49 8.02 -3.95
N PRO A 549 3.67 8.91 -3.36
CA PRO A 549 3.18 10.08 -4.08
C PRO A 549 4.35 11.00 -4.44
N ILE A 550 4.21 11.75 -5.53
CA ILE A 550 5.13 12.84 -5.88
C ILE A 550 4.69 14.07 -5.10
N ILE A 551 5.64 14.73 -4.43
CA ILE A 551 5.35 15.84 -3.52
C ILE A 551 6.08 17.09 -3.99
N PHE A 552 5.32 18.13 -4.32
CA PHE A 552 5.78 19.50 -4.46
C PHE A 552 5.36 20.27 -3.21
N THR A 553 6.29 20.93 -2.52
CA THR A 553 6.00 21.61 -1.25
C THR A 553 6.88 22.84 -1.01
N SER A 554 6.63 23.59 0.06
CA SER A 554 7.40 24.77 0.44
C SER A 554 8.83 24.44 0.91
N ASN A 555 9.80 25.27 0.52
CA ASN A 555 11.15 25.23 1.11
C ASN A 555 11.23 25.89 2.51
N GLN A 556 10.14 26.47 3.02
CA GLN A 556 10.13 27.06 4.37
C GLN A 556 10.18 25.98 5.48
N PRO A 557 10.74 26.31 6.66
CA PRO A 557 10.72 25.44 7.83
C PRO A 557 9.30 25.03 8.24
N VAL A 558 9.18 23.87 8.90
CA VAL A 558 7.93 23.38 9.51
C VAL A 558 7.32 24.47 10.39
N GLY A 559 6.01 24.67 10.30
CA GLY A 559 5.29 25.71 11.03
C GLY A 559 5.41 27.14 10.47
N SER A 560 6.35 27.41 9.55
CA SER A 560 6.53 28.73 8.91
C SER A 560 6.08 28.77 7.44
N ARG A 561 5.44 27.69 6.97
CA ARG A 561 4.92 27.57 5.60
C ARG A 561 3.63 28.38 5.45
N ALA A 562 3.42 28.97 4.29
CA ALA A 562 2.23 29.73 3.95
C ALA A 562 1.87 29.55 2.46
N GLY A 563 0.61 29.80 2.11
CA GLY A 563 0.24 29.89 0.70
C GLY A 563 1.05 30.95 -0.02
N GLY A 564 1.41 30.66 -1.28
CA GLY A 564 2.31 31.48 -2.07
C GLY A 564 3.78 31.37 -1.63
N ASP A 565 4.19 30.22 -1.09
CA ASP A 565 5.60 29.96 -0.81
C ASP A 565 6.39 29.58 -2.07
N TRP A 566 5.71 29.23 -3.16
CA TRP A 566 6.28 28.99 -4.50
C TRP A 566 5.16 29.06 -5.55
N GLY A 567 5.51 28.88 -6.83
CA GLY A 567 4.64 29.21 -7.95
C GLY A 567 3.63 28.16 -8.41
N GLY A 568 3.73 26.91 -7.99
CA GLY A 568 2.84 25.87 -8.52
C GLY A 568 3.28 25.32 -9.88
N ILE A 569 2.33 24.65 -10.56
CA ILE A 569 2.55 23.94 -11.82
C ILE A 569 1.63 24.53 -12.88
N ILE A 570 2.20 24.85 -14.05
CA ILE A 570 1.47 25.43 -15.18
C ILE A 570 1.60 24.53 -16.40
N LEU A 571 0.47 24.15 -16.99
CA LEU A 571 0.39 23.39 -18.23
C LEU A 571 -0.21 24.27 -19.34
N CYS A 572 0.57 24.54 -20.39
CA CYS A 572 0.12 25.26 -21.58
C CYS A 572 -0.12 24.26 -22.72
N GLY A 573 -1.38 24.01 -23.05
CA GLY A 573 -1.79 23.14 -24.16
C GLY A 573 -2.21 23.91 -25.41
N ASN A 574 -2.51 23.11 -26.44
CA ASN A 574 -2.87 23.55 -27.79
C ASN A 574 -4.36 23.33 -28.12
N ALA A 575 -5.22 23.09 -27.13
CA ALA A 575 -6.66 22.93 -27.30
C ALA A 575 -7.37 24.27 -27.57
N VAL A 576 -8.61 24.18 -28.06
CA VAL A 576 -9.39 25.36 -28.42
C VAL A 576 -9.74 26.17 -27.17
N ILE A 577 -9.65 27.50 -27.30
CA ILE A 577 -10.09 28.49 -26.31
C ILE A 577 -10.95 29.55 -27.01
N ASN A 578 -11.73 30.33 -26.25
CA ASN A 578 -12.65 31.32 -26.81
C ASN A 578 -12.08 32.76 -26.90
N VAL A 579 -10.79 32.92 -26.61
CA VAL A 579 -10.06 34.18 -26.77
C VAL A 579 -9.86 34.48 -28.26
N ALA A 580 -10.02 35.75 -28.65
CA ALA A 580 -9.87 36.19 -30.04
C ALA A 580 -8.48 35.80 -30.60
N GLY A 581 -8.47 35.10 -31.74
CA GLY A 581 -7.25 34.58 -32.35
C GLY A 581 -6.81 33.19 -31.86
N GLY A 582 -7.52 32.60 -30.88
CA GLY A 582 -7.30 31.22 -30.41
C GLY A 582 -5.99 31.02 -29.64
N SER A 583 -5.39 32.09 -29.14
CA SER A 583 -4.16 32.04 -28.33
C SER A 583 -4.18 33.13 -27.28
N ALA A 584 -3.69 32.80 -26.08
CA ALA A 584 -3.55 33.71 -24.96
C ALA A 584 -2.21 33.49 -24.24
N THR A 585 -1.88 34.34 -23.28
CA THR A 585 -0.65 34.29 -22.48
C THR A 585 -1.01 34.03 -21.03
N ILE A 586 -0.32 33.10 -20.38
CA ILE A 586 -0.47 32.86 -18.95
C ILE A 586 -0.06 34.11 -18.18
N GLU A 587 -0.86 34.47 -17.20
CA GLU A 587 -0.63 35.61 -16.33
C GLU A 587 0.48 35.38 -15.30
N GLY A 588 0.58 36.21 -14.26
CA GLY A 588 1.62 36.10 -13.25
C GLY A 588 3.05 36.25 -13.79
N GLY A 589 3.22 36.99 -14.89
CA GLY A 589 4.53 37.28 -15.50
C GLY A 589 5.20 36.10 -16.22
N VAL A 590 4.55 34.94 -16.32
CA VAL A 590 5.11 33.69 -16.88
C VAL A 590 5.50 33.84 -18.37
N GLY A 591 4.66 34.54 -19.14
CA GLY A 591 4.91 34.89 -20.53
C GLY A 591 4.71 33.77 -21.56
N SER A 592 4.48 32.53 -21.11
CA SER A 592 4.19 31.38 -21.99
C SER A 592 2.79 31.50 -22.61
N THR A 593 2.65 31.03 -23.86
CA THR A 593 1.38 31.09 -24.60
C THR A 593 0.66 29.75 -24.56
N TYR A 594 -0.67 29.79 -24.52
CA TYR A 594 -1.56 28.62 -24.57
C TYR A 594 -2.69 28.84 -25.58
N GLY A 595 -3.46 27.78 -25.84
CA GLY A 595 -4.54 27.75 -26.81
C GLY A 595 -4.06 27.42 -28.23
N GLY A 596 -4.99 26.89 -29.02
CA GLY A 596 -4.78 26.52 -30.41
C GLY A 596 -6.01 25.86 -31.02
N SER A 597 -5.79 24.79 -31.78
CA SER A 597 -6.84 24.12 -32.56
C SER A 597 -6.88 22.60 -32.39
N ASN A 598 -6.20 22.07 -31.36
CA ASN A 598 -6.08 20.63 -31.14
C ASN A 598 -6.65 20.23 -29.79
N ASP A 599 -7.95 19.92 -29.74
CA ASP A 599 -8.60 19.45 -28.50
C ASP A 599 -8.00 18.15 -27.96
N ALA A 600 -7.35 17.35 -28.81
CA ALA A 600 -6.68 16.10 -28.42
C ALA A 600 -5.21 16.29 -28.01
N ASP A 601 -4.77 17.54 -27.81
CA ASP A 601 -3.41 17.85 -27.34
C ASP A 601 -3.08 17.14 -26.01
N ASN A 602 -1.80 16.85 -25.81
CA ASN A 602 -1.32 16.08 -24.67
C ASN A 602 -0.11 16.76 -24.01
N SER A 603 -0.35 17.39 -22.86
CA SER A 603 0.65 18.06 -22.02
C SER A 603 1.29 17.10 -20.98
N GLY A 604 0.97 15.81 -21.02
CA GLY A 604 1.55 14.76 -20.19
C GLY A 604 0.53 14.04 -19.31
N SER A 605 0.99 13.55 -18.17
CA SER A 605 0.16 12.81 -17.20
C SER A 605 0.61 13.08 -15.77
N LEU A 606 -0.34 13.40 -14.90
CA LEU A 606 -0.11 13.58 -13.47
C LEU A 606 -1.02 12.61 -12.71
N GLN A 607 -0.42 11.78 -11.85
CA GLN A 607 -1.15 10.85 -10.98
C GLN A 607 -0.52 10.77 -9.59
N PHE A 608 -1.34 10.78 -8.52
CA PHE A 608 -0.88 10.74 -7.12
C PHE A 608 0.15 11.84 -6.82
N VAL A 609 -0.24 13.10 -7.06
CA VAL A 609 0.62 14.28 -6.90
C VAL A 609 0.06 15.18 -5.80
N ARG A 610 0.92 15.60 -4.87
CA ARG A 610 0.63 16.66 -3.89
C ARG A 610 1.32 17.95 -4.30
N ILE A 611 0.57 19.04 -4.35
CA ILE A 611 1.02 20.39 -4.65
C ILE A 611 0.68 21.25 -3.43
N GLU A 612 1.65 21.42 -2.53
CA GLU A 612 1.45 22.03 -1.22
C GLU A 612 2.07 23.43 -1.19
N PHE A 613 1.33 24.41 -0.68
CA PHE A 613 1.74 25.82 -0.56
C PHE A 613 2.12 26.55 -1.87
N PRO A 614 1.52 26.24 -3.05
CA PRO A 614 1.75 27.00 -4.29
C PRO A 614 1.03 28.37 -4.22
N GLY A 615 0.91 29.12 -5.32
CA GLY A 615 0.10 30.34 -5.32
C GLY A 615 0.85 31.68 -5.22
N ILE A 616 2.11 31.78 -5.68
CA ILE A 616 2.93 32.99 -5.38
C ILE A 616 2.59 34.18 -6.28
N ALA A 617 2.39 35.35 -5.68
CA ALA A 617 2.25 36.62 -6.39
C ALA A 617 3.51 36.98 -7.21
N PHE A 618 3.36 37.19 -8.52
CA PHE A 618 4.42 37.79 -9.33
C PHE A 618 4.58 39.28 -8.99
N VAL A 619 3.46 39.99 -8.98
CA VAL A 619 3.25 41.29 -8.32
C VAL A 619 1.91 41.23 -7.61
N ALA A 620 1.59 42.20 -6.76
CA ALA A 620 0.31 42.18 -6.04
C ALA A 620 -0.89 42.10 -7.00
N ASN A 621 -1.80 41.15 -6.78
CA ASN A 621 -2.96 40.85 -7.64
C ASN A 621 -2.56 40.34 -9.05
N SER A 622 -1.46 39.60 -9.13
CA SER A 622 -1.01 38.90 -10.33
C SER A 622 -0.24 37.64 -9.89
N GLU A 623 -0.99 36.75 -9.29
CA GLU A 623 -0.57 35.46 -8.78
C GLU A 623 -0.57 34.39 -9.89
N ILE A 624 -0.03 33.21 -9.55
CA ILE A 624 -0.13 31.97 -10.33
C ILE A 624 -0.66 30.90 -9.40
N ASN A 625 -1.43 29.95 -9.90
CA ASN A 625 -2.29 29.09 -9.10
C ASN A 625 -1.58 27.84 -8.55
N GLY A 626 -2.36 26.95 -7.93
CA GLY A 626 -1.86 25.63 -7.56
C GLY A 626 -1.51 24.76 -8.77
N LEU A 627 -2.55 24.39 -9.52
CA LEU A 627 -2.42 23.75 -10.82
C LEU A 627 -3.17 24.58 -11.88
N THR A 628 -2.41 25.29 -12.71
CA THR A 628 -2.92 26.09 -13.82
C THR A 628 -2.96 25.27 -15.10
N MET A 629 -4.10 25.25 -15.79
CA MET A 629 -4.30 24.50 -17.03
C MET A 629 -4.82 25.41 -18.14
N GLY A 630 -3.91 25.98 -18.92
CA GLY A 630 -4.26 26.83 -20.06
C GLY A 630 -4.39 26.02 -21.35
N GLY A 631 -5.59 25.94 -21.93
CA GLY A 631 -5.83 25.29 -23.23
C GLY A 631 -5.37 23.83 -23.28
N VAL A 632 -5.43 23.11 -22.15
CA VAL A 632 -4.96 21.72 -22.06
C VAL A 632 -5.94 20.79 -22.76
N GLY A 633 -5.42 19.90 -23.62
CA GLY A 633 -6.23 18.97 -24.40
C GLY A 633 -6.61 17.68 -23.67
N SER A 634 -7.59 16.98 -24.20
CA SER A 634 -8.14 15.72 -23.67
C SER A 634 -7.18 14.53 -23.78
N GLY A 635 -6.04 14.69 -24.44
CA GLY A 635 -4.96 13.70 -24.46
C GLY A 635 -4.12 13.69 -23.18
N THR A 636 -4.27 14.72 -22.33
CA THR A 636 -3.59 14.86 -21.03
C THR A 636 -4.37 14.10 -19.95
N ALA A 637 -3.68 13.36 -19.08
CA ALA A 637 -4.30 12.64 -17.97
C ALA A 637 -4.04 13.35 -16.63
N ILE A 638 -5.11 13.71 -15.92
CA ILE A 638 -5.05 14.33 -14.59
C ILE A 638 -5.91 13.50 -13.64
N ASP A 639 -5.29 12.84 -12.67
CA ASP A 639 -5.99 11.96 -11.73
C ASP A 639 -5.29 11.95 -10.37
N TYR A 640 -6.00 11.83 -9.25
CA TYR A 640 -5.42 11.81 -7.90
C TYR A 640 -4.45 12.99 -7.64
N ILE A 641 -4.97 14.22 -7.68
CA ILE A 641 -4.20 15.45 -7.44
C ILE A 641 -4.71 16.12 -6.18
N GLN A 642 -3.79 16.43 -5.27
CA GLN A 642 -4.08 17.28 -4.13
C GLN A 642 -3.37 18.61 -4.29
N VAL A 643 -4.11 19.70 -4.24
CA VAL A 643 -3.60 21.05 -4.05
C VAL A 643 -3.96 21.50 -2.64
N SER A 644 -2.98 21.97 -1.88
CA SER A 644 -3.21 22.41 -0.50
C SER A 644 -2.54 23.73 -0.18
N TYR A 645 -3.20 24.56 0.63
CA TYR A 645 -2.72 25.88 1.03
C TYR A 645 -2.28 26.73 -0.16
N SER A 646 -3.00 26.66 -1.28
CA SER A 646 -2.72 27.56 -2.41
C SER A 646 -2.89 29.01 -1.97
N GLY A 647 -1.92 29.86 -2.34
CA GLY A 647 -1.99 31.30 -2.13
C GLY A 647 -3.02 32.00 -3.01
N ASP A 648 -3.55 31.28 -3.99
CA ASP A 648 -4.54 31.69 -4.98
C ASP A 648 -5.51 30.50 -5.19
N ASP A 649 -6.07 30.35 -6.39
CA ASP A 649 -6.90 29.21 -6.75
C ASP A 649 -6.17 27.88 -6.59
N SER A 650 -6.91 26.85 -6.18
CA SER A 650 -6.35 25.50 -6.10
C SER A 650 -6.21 24.88 -7.49
N PHE A 651 -7.28 24.92 -8.28
CA PHE A 651 -7.31 24.46 -9.66
C PHE A 651 -7.95 25.51 -10.55
N GLU A 652 -7.28 25.87 -11.65
CA GLU A 652 -7.82 26.81 -12.62
C GLU A 652 -7.63 26.32 -14.05
N TRP A 653 -8.73 26.36 -14.82
CA TRP A 653 -8.75 26.00 -16.23
C TRP A 653 -9.01 27.22 -17.11
N PHE A 654 -7.96 27.68 -17.77
CA PHE A 654 -8.06 28.69 -18.83
C PHE A 654 -8.37 28.04 -20.18
N GLY A 655 -9.64 27.75 -20.45
CA GLY A 655 -10.06 27.09 -21.68
C GLY A 655 -9.59 25.62 -21.82
N GLY A 656 -9.82 25.00 -22.98
CA GLY A 656 -9.40 23.63 -23.27
C GLY A 656 -10.42 22.54 -22.92
N LYS A 657 -9.95 21.28 -22.87
CA LYS A 657 -10.81 20.08 -22.83
C LYS A 657 -10.24 18.91 -22.02
N VAL A 658 -9.23 19.18 -21.19
CA VAL A 658 -8.68 18.17 -20.28
C VAL A 658 -9.77 17.66 -19.33
N ASN A 659 -9.82 16.35 -19.12
CA ASN A 659 -10.68 15.74 -18.12
C ASN A 659 -9.86 15.42 -16.87
N ALA A 660 -10.49 15.44 -15.70
CA ALA A 660 -9.79 15.19 -14.44
C ALA A 660 -10.60 14.37 -13.43
N LYS A 661 -9.95 13.47 -12.67
CA LYS A 661 -10.58 12.73 -11.58
C LYS A 661 -9.81 12.83 -10.26
N HIS A 662 -10.51 12.57 -9.14
CA HIS A 662 -9.90 12.49 -7.80
C HIS A 662 -9.08 13.74 -7.43
N LEU A 663 -9.77 14.88 -7.34
CA LEU A 663 -9.14 16.17 -7.03
C LEU A 663 -9.42 16.58 -5.59
N ILE A 664 -8.40 17.07 -4.88
CA ILE A 664 -8.50 17.59 -3.52
C ILE A 664 -8.03 19.04 -3.51
N ALA A 665 -8.93 19.98 -3.20
CA ALA A 665 -8.60 21.37 -2.88
C ALA A 665 -8.66 21.57 -1.36
N PHE A 666 -7.52 21.76 -0.71
CA PHE A 666 -7.43 21.77 0.74
C PHE A 666 -6.89 23.10 1.27
N LYS A 667 -7.77 23.92 1.87
CA LYS A 667 -7.41 25.18 2.51
C LYS A 667 -6.69 26.18 1.58
N GLY A 668 -7.06 26.21 0.30
CA GLY A 668 -6.69 27.30 -0.60
C GLY A 668 -7.23 28.64 -0.07
N ILE A 669 -6.58 29.74 -0.45
CA ILE A 669 -6.99 31.07 -0.03
C ILE A 669 -8.08 31.61 -0.95
N ASP A 670 -7.95 31.48 -2.28
CA ASP A 670 -8.99 31.91 -3.21
C ASP A 670 -9.94 30.78 -3.60
N ASP A 671 -10.28 30.54 -4.86
CA ASP A 671 -11.33 29.59 -5.25
C ASP A 671 -10.81 28.13 -5.27
N ASP A 672 -11.70 27.16 -4.99
CA ASP A 672 -11.29 25.75 -5.03
C ASP A 672 -11.16 25.26 -6.48
N PHE A 673 -12.12 25.63 -7.32
CA PHE A 673 -12.17 25.28 -8.75
C PHE A 673 -12.66 26.48 -9.57
N ASP A 674 -11.79 27.05 -10.40
CA ASP A 674 -12.11 28.13 -11.33
C ASP A 674 -12.02 27.66 -12.79
N THR A 675 -12.98 28.07 -13.61
CA THR A 675 -13.06 27.72 -15.03
C THR A 675 -13.46 28.92 -15.88
N ASP A 676 -12.69 29.17 -16.94
CA ASP A 676 -13.01 30.23 -17.89
C ASP A 676 -12.55 29.93 -19.33
N PHE A 677 -12.55 30.99 -20.16
CA PHE A 677 -12.06 31.06 -21.55
C PHE A 677 -12.46 29.89 -22.46
N GLY A 678 -13.66 29.35 -22.25
CA GLY A 678 -14.24 28.32 -23.09
C GLY A 678 -13.87 26.89 -22.69
N TYR A 679 -13.54 26.64 -21.41
CA TYR A 679 -13.23 25.30 -20.95
C TYR A 679 -14.47 24.38 -21.03
N THR A 680 -14.30 23.16 -21.55
CA THR A 680 -15.39 22.20 -21.82
C THR A 680 -15.08 20.76 -21.39
N GLY A 681 -14.15 20.59 -20.44
CA GLY A 681 -13.77 19.28 -19.92
C GLY A 681 -14.75 18.71 -18.88
N ASN A 682 -14.54 17.43 -18.56
CA ASN A 682 -15.31 16.67 -17.57
C ASN A 682 -14.48 16.44 -16.30
N ILE A 683 -15.09 16.66 -15.13
CA ILE A 683 -14.46 16.45 -13.81
C ILE A 683 -15.31 15.51 -12.97
N GLN A 684 -14.69 14.51 -12.33
CA GLN A 684 -15.39 13.59 -11.41
C GLN A 684 -14.61 13.29 -10.12
N PHE A 685 -15.32 13.14 -8.99
CA PHE A 685 -14.72 12.84 -7.68
C PHE A 685 -13.79 13.95 -7.20
N ALA A 686 -14.33 15.16 -7.05
CA ALA A 686 -13.58 16.30 -6.52
C ALA A 686 -14.06 16.64 -5.11
N VAL A 687 -13.14 16.96 -4.19
CA VAL A 687 -13.45 17.37 -2.82
C VAL A 687 -12.72 18.66 -2.49
N SER A 688 -13.39 19.54 -1.73
CA SER A 688 -12.69 20.65 -1.09
C SER A 688 -13.01 20.78 0.40
N LEU A 689 -12.06 21.32 1.16
CA LEU A 689 -12.25 21.65 2.58
C LEU A 689 -11.58 23.00 2.89
N ARG A 690 -12.38 23.96 3.33
CA ARG A 690 -11.99 25.35 3.59
C ARG A 690 -11.61 25.61 5.05
N ASP A 691 -10.57 26.43 5.27
CA ASP A 691 -10.27 26.96 6.61
C ASP A 691 -11.16 28.17 6.91
N PRO A 692 -11.92 28.20 8.01
CA PRO A 692 -12.79 29.33 8.33
C PRO A 692 -12.07 30.67 8.43
N ASN A 693 -10.75 30.70 8.66
CA ASN A 693 -10.00 31.93 8.89
C ASN A 693 -9.28 32.46 7.64
N LEU A 694 -9.12 31.66 6.59
CA LEU A 694 -8.34 32.00 5.39
C LEU A 694 -9.28 32.25 4.21
N ALA A 695 -9.26 33.45 3.65
CA ALA A 695 -9.99 33.80 2.42
C ALA A 695 -9.28 34.96 1.74
N ASP A 696 -9.29 34.98 0.41
CA ASP A 696 -8.68 36.05 -0.38
C ASP A 696 -9.42 37.39 -0.23
N VAL A 697 -8.77 38.49 -0.54
CA VAL A 697 -9.38 39.82 -0.55
C VAL A 697 -10.32 40.05 -1.73
N SER A 698 -10.14 39.33 -2.84
CA SER A 698 -11.05 39.25 -4.00
C SER A 698 -12.41 38.66 -3.59
N GLY A 699 -12.37 37.65 -2.71
CA GLY A 699 -13.49 36.98 -2.08
C GLY A 699 -13.69 35.57 -2.60
N SER A 700 -13.60 34.60 -1.69
CA SER A 700 -13.42 33.19 -2.04
C SER A 700 -14.70 32.36 -2.08
N ASN A 701 -14.72 31.41 -2.99
CA ASN A 701 -15.81 30.55 -3.39
C ASN A 701 -15.38 29.08 -3.42
N GLY A 702 -16.38 28.19 -3.44
CA GLY A 702 -16.14 26.80 -3.84
C GLY A 702 -15.86 26.72 -5.33
N PHE A 703 -16.85 27.11 -6.14
CA PHE A 703 -16.70 27.26 -7.59
C PHE A 703 -16.82 28.71 -8.02
N GLU A 704 -15.93 29.13 -8.93
CA GLU A 704 -16.13 30.27 -9.83
C GLU A 704 -16.10 29.76 -11.28
N SER A 705 -17.03 30.25 -12.10
CA SER A 705 -17.06 29.89 -13.52
C SER A 705 -17.54 31.06 -14.37
N ASP A 706 -16.69 31.46 -15.30
CA ASP A 706 -16.84 32.59 -16.21
C ASP A 706 -16.80 32.11 -17.67
N ASN A 707 -17.39 32.84 -18.61
CA ASN A 707 -17.05 32.62 -20.03
C ASN A 707 -15.77 33.37 -20.43
N ASP A 708 -15.77 34.65 -20.12
CA ASP A 708 -14.69 35.61 -20.31
C ASP A 708 -15.05 36.89 -19.53
N ALA A 709 -14.09 37.81 -19.37
CA ALA A 709 -14.30 39.05 -18.61
C ALA A 709 -15.48 39.92 -19.08
N ALA A 710 -15.90 39.83 -20.34
CA ALA A 710 -17.04 40.57 -20.89
C ALA A 710 -18.36 39.78 -20.84
N GLY A 711 -18.33 38.48 -20.50
CA GLY A 711 -19.45 37.57 -20.61
C GLY A 711 -19.96 37.45 -22.05
N SER A 712 -19.04 37.39 -23.01
CA SER A 712 -19.37 37.36 -24.44
C SER A 712 -20.06 36.05 -24.86
N THR A 713 -20.50 35.99 -26.13
CA THR A 713 -21.03 34.76 -26.75
C THR A 713 -19.97 34.05 -27.61
N ASN A 714 -18.68 34.27 -27.35
CA ASN A 714 -17.60 33.60 -28.06
C ASN A 714 -17.67 32.09 -27.82
N THR A 715 -17.38 31.32 -28.87
CA THR A 715 -17.36 29.85 -28.80
C THR A 715 -15.93 29.32 -28.76
N PRO A 716 -15.66 28.23 -28.01
CA PRO A 716 -16.60 27.52 -27.14
C PRO A 716 -17.03 28.38 -25.94
N VAL A 717 -18.30 28.28 -25.53
CA VAL A 717 -18.74 28.89 -24.27
C VAL A 717 -18.21 28.02 -23.13
N THR A 718 -17.71 28.60 -22.04
CA THR A 718 -17.27 27.84 -20.86
C THR A 718 -18.41 26.98 -20.36
N HIS A 719 -18.21 25.67 -20.45
CA HIS A 719 -19.21 24.65 -20.21
C HIS A 719 -18.55 23.38 -19.65
N PRO A 720 -17.87 23.46 -18.51
CA PRO A 720 -17.39 22.27 -17.83
C PRO A 720 -18.56 21.43 -17.31
N THR A 721 -18.32 20.12 -17.18
CA THR A 721 -19.26 19.21 -16.52
C THR A 721 -18.61 18.60 -15.29
N PHE A 722 -19.12 18.95 -14.11
CA PHE A 722 -18.73 18.38 -12.82
C PHE A 722 -19.72 17.31 -12.37
N SER A 723 -19.21 16.19 -11.86
CA SER A 723 -20.03 15.15 -11.23
C SER A 723 -19.38 14.57 -9.98
N ASN A 724 -20.16 14.12 -9.00
CA ASN A 724 -19.63 13.57 -7.75
C ASN A 724 -18.64 14.49 -7.04
N VAL A 725 -19.04 15.74 -6.80
CA VAL A 725 -18.23 16.72 -6.09
C VAL A 725 -18.73 16.89 -4.65
N SER A 726 -17.82 17.03 -3.70
CA SER A 726 -18.12 17.33 -2.29
C SER A 726 -17.35 18.56 -1.82
N ILE A 727 -18.00 19.71 -1.72
CA ILE A 727 -17.38 20.98 -1.31
C ILE A 727 -17.77 21.30 0.13
N PHE A 728 -16.80 21.33 1.04
CA PHE A 728 -16.98 21.66 2.46
C PHE A 728 -16.44 23.06 2.75
N GLY A 729 -17.37 24.01 2.88
CA GLY A 729 -17.08 25.42 3.10
C GLY A 729 -16.66 25.77 4.54
N PRO A 730 -16.48 27.06 4.84
CA PRO A 730 -15.94 27.53 6.12
C PRO A 730 -16.93 27.39 7.29
N LEU A 731 -18.24 27.24 7.03
CA LEU A 731 -19.26 27.14 8.07
C LEU A 731 -19.53 25.68 8.42
N ALA A 732 -18.74 25.11 9.33
CA ALA A 732 -19.04 23.78 9.89
C ALA A 732 -20.43 23.71 10.53
N THR A 733 -20.87 24.81 11.15
CA THR A 733 -22.23 25.04 11.64
C THR A 733 -22.64 26.49 11.36
N SER A 734 -23.93 26.80 11.47
CA SER A 734 -24.43 28.18 11.32
C SER A 734 -23.88 29.17 12.36
N GLY A 735 -23.29 28.68 13.46
CA GLY A 735 -22.64 29.50 14.48
C GLY A 735 -21.12 29.64 14.31
N THR A 736 -20.51 29.03 13.29
CA THR A 736 -19.07 29.11 13.06
C THR A 736 -18.68 30.54 12.65
N SER A 737 -17.69 31.12 13.34
CA SER A 737 -17.10 32.40 12.93
C SER A 737 -16.18 32.17 11.73
N ILE A 738 -16.32 32.98 10.69
CA ILE A 738 -15.56 32.86 9.45
C ILE A 738 -14.99 34.21 9.01
N ASN A 739 -13.99 34.18 8.14
CA ASN A 739 -13.50 35.35 7.43
C ASN A 739 -14.62 35.94 6.55
N ALA A 740 -14.81 37.26 6.62
CA ALA A 740 -15.89 37.97 5.92
C ALA A 740 -15.72 37.98 4.38
N ASN A 741 -14.55 37.61 3.89
CA ASN A 741 -14.30 37.52 2.46
C ASN A 741 -14.85 36.25 1.82
N TYR A 742 -15.24 35.23 2.59
CA TYR A 742 -15.97 34.09 2.03
C TYR A 742 -17.30 34.51 1.40
N LYS A 743 -17.57 34.01 0.19
CA LYS A 743 -18.76 34.35 -0.59
C LYS A 743 -19.65 33.14 -0.85
N ARG A 744 -19.45 32.36 -1.93
CA ARG A 744 -20.46 31.40 -2.40
C ARG A 744 -19.93 29.97 -2.51
N ALA A 745 -20.82 28.98 -2.37
CA ALA A 745 -20.50 27.61 -2.76
C ALA A 745 -20.36 27.50 -4.28
N MET A 746 -21.27 28.14 -5.03
CA MET A 746 -21.23 28.24 -6.49
C MET A 746 -21.51 29.67 -6.96
N HIS A 747 -20.53 30.29 -7.61
CA HIS A 747 -20.68 31.54 -8.35
C HIS A 747 -20.52 31.26 -9.86
N LEU A 748 -21.64 31.09 -10.56
CA LEU A 748 -21.64 30.87 -12.00
C LEU A 748 -22.04 32.18 -12.67
N ARG A 749 -21.19 32.73 -13.53
CA ARG A 749 -21.32 34.11 -13.99
C ARG A 749 -20.86 34.31 -15.43
N ARG A 750 -21.04 35.53 -15.94
CA ARG A 750 -20.54 35.99 -17.24
C ARG A 750 -20.74 34.99 -18.38
N ASN A 751 -21.98 34.56 -18.60
CA ASN A 751 -22.37 33.61 -19.67
C ASN A 751 -21.78 32.18 -19.52
N SER A 752 -21.36 31.77 -18.33
CA SER A 752 -21.01 30.37 -18.07
C SER A 752 -22.21 29.44 -18.32
N ALA A 753 -21.91 28.24 -18.81
CA ALA A 753 -22.83 27.11 -18.95
C ALA A 753 -22.39 25.90 -18.10
N CYS A 754 -21.58 26.13 -17.05
CA CYS A 754 -21.09 25.10 -16.13
C CYS A 754 -22.22 24.21 -15.59
N SER A 755 -22.10 22.90 -15.78
CA SER A 755 -23.07 21.92 -15.31
C SER A 755 -22.52 21.09 -14.14
N VAL A 756 -23.36 20.88 -13.12
CA VAL A 756 -23.02 20.20 -11.88
C VAL A 756 -24.04 19.11 -11.58
N TYR A 757 -23.54 17.90 -11.37
CA TYR A 757 -24.38 16.73 -11.17
C TYR A 757 -23.99 15.95 -9.93
N ASN A 758 -24.97 15.31 -9.29
CA ASN A 758 -24.70 14.26 -8.32
C ASN A 758 -23.74 14.69 -7.19
N SER A 759 -23.88 15.93 -6.71
CA SER A 759 -22.85 16.60 -5.91
C SER A 759 -23.41 17.16 -4.60
N LEU A 760 -22.51 17.53 -3.69
CA LEU A 760 -22.78 17.97 -2.34
C LEU A 760 -21.99 19.25 -2.07
N PHE A 761 -22.67 20.29 -1.59
CA PHE A 761 -22.05 21.53 -1.14
C PHE A 761 -22.56 21.87 0.26
N GLU A 762 -21.64 22.06 1.20
CA GLU A 762 -21.95 22.29 2.61
C GLU A 762 -21.29 23.58 3.12
N GLY A 763 -22.00 24.34 3.96
CA GLY A 763 -21.38 25.31 4.86
C GLY A 763 -20.78 26.57 4.21
N PHE A 764 -21.52 27.28 3.35
CA PHE A 764 -21.13 28.60 2.83
C PHE A 764 -22.07 29.73 3.26
N PRO A 765 -21.60 31.00 3.26
CA PRO A 765 -22.48 32.16 3.46
C PRO A 765 -23.61 32.20 2.43
N PHE A 766 -23.28 31.94 1.16
CA PHE A 766 -24.25 31.84 0.07
C PHE A 766 -24.13 30.48 -0.64
N GLY A 767 -25.25 29.84 -0.95
CA GLY A 767 -25.26 28.57 -1.69
C GLY A 767 -25.02 28.78 -3.19
N LEU A 768 -26.05 29.20 -3.92
CA LEU A 768 -26.02 29.34 -5.38
C LEU A 768 -26.25 30.79 -5.83
N PHE A 769 -25.39 31.26 -6.75
CA PHE A 769 -25.60 32.49 -7.51
C PHE A 769 -25.42 32.27 -9.02
N LEU A 770 -26.48 32.53 -9.80
CA LEU A 770 -26.45 32.54 -11.26
C LEU A 770 -26.43 34.01 -11.73
N ASP A 771 -25.21 34.54 -11.83
CA ASP A 771 -24.95 35.96 -11.96
C ASP A 771 -24.97 36.41 -13.43
N GLY A 772 -25.98 37.22 -13.77
CA GLY A 772 -26.14 37.84 -15.08
C GLY A 772 -27.16 37.14 -15.99
N ALA A 773 -27.80 37.94 -16.85
CA ALA A 773 -28.92 37.50 -17.69
C ALA A 773 -28.56 36.37 -18.67
N LEU A 774 -27.33 36.34 -19.17
CA LEU A 774 -26.88 35.29 -20.10
C LEU A 774 -26.68 33.94 -19.40
N THR A 775 -26.09 33.94 -18.20
CA THR A 775 -25.98 32.72 -17.37
C THR A 775 -27.36 32.18 -17.00
N GLN A 776 -28.29 33.06 -16.62
CA GLN A 776 -29.69 32.69 -16.35
C GLN A 776 -30.41 32.19 -17.62
N ALA A 777 -30.07 32.71 -18.80
CA ALA A 777 -30.58 32.21 -20.07
C ALA A 777 -30.05 30.79 -20.36
N ASN A 778 -28.77 30.50 -20.08
CA ASN A 778 -28.21 29.15 -20.19
C ASN A 778 -28.95 28.16 -19.27
N ALA A 779 -29.24 28.58 -18.03
CA ALA A 779 -30.03 27.80 -17.07
C ALA A 779 -31.45 27.53 -17.59
N THR A 780 -32.10 28.55 -18.16
CA THR A 780 -33.45 28.43 -18.74
C THR A 780 -33.49 27.55 -19.98
N ALA A 781 -32.45 27.63 -20.82
CA ALA A 781 -32.28 26.81 -22.02
C ALA A 781 -31.81 25.37 -21.71
N ASN A 782 -31.53 25.07 -20.45
CA ASN A 782 -30.99 23.80 -19.98
C ASN A 782 -29.62 23.44 -20.59
N THR A 783 -28.84 24.45 -20.99
CA THR A 783 -27.41 24.28 -21.33
C THR A 783 -26.55 24.30 -20.07
N LEU A 784 -26.92 25.10 -19.08
CA LEU A 784 -26.43 25.05 -17.70
C LEU A 784 -27.36 24.17 -16.86
N GLN A 785 -26.82 23.10 -16.27
CA GLN A 785 -27.62 22.13 -15.53
C GLN A 785 -27.04 21.84 -14.15
N ILE A 786 -27.78 22.20 -13.10
CA ILE A 786 -27.50 21.74 -11.73
C ILE A 786 -28.56 20.72 -11.36
N GLU A 787 -28.20 19.45 -11.27
CA GLU A 787 -29.17 18.37 -11.05
C GLU A 787 -28.65 17.34 -10.05
N ASN A 788 -29.58 16.79 -9.26
CA ASN A 788 -29.29 15.79 -8.25
C ASN A 788 -28.20 16.24 -7.26
N THR A 789 -28.29 17.51 -6.85
CA THR A 789 -27.28 18.19 -6.04
C THR A 789 -27.86 18.61 -4.68
N PHE A 790 -27.03 18.52 -3.64
CA PHE A 790 -27.36 18.87 -2.27
C PHE A 790 -26.71 20.21 -1.89
N LEU A 791 -27.51 21.15 -1.35
CA LEU A 791 -27.00 22.32 -0.63
C LEU A 791 -27.33 22.17 0.85
N SER A 792 -26.34 22.29 1.74
CA SER A 792 -26.56 22.13 3.19
C SER A 792 -25.87 23.23 4.00
N GLY A 793 -26.50 23.65 5.10
CA GLY A 793 -25.89 24.55 6.08
C GLY A 793 -25.48 25.93 5.56
N MET A 794 -26.16 26.41 4.51
CA MET A 794 -25.94 27.75 3.97
C MET A 794 -26.55 28.81 4.89
N THR A 795 -25.90 29.96 5.05
CA THR A 795 -26.56 31.11 5.73
C THR A 795 -27.68 31.66 4.85
N THR A 796 -27.42 31.79 3.55
CA THR A 796 -28.39 32.14 2.51
C THR A 796 -28.29 31.14 1.37
N THR A 797 -29.28 30.25 1.21
CA THR A 797 -29.19 29.17 0.21
C THR A 797 -29.18 29.69 -1.24
N TYR A 798 -29.97 30.72 -1.53
CA TYR A 798 -30.13 31.28 -2.88
C TYR A 798 -29.96 32.80 -2.84
N VAL A 799 -29.17 33.36 -3.76
CA VAL A 799 -28.95 34.81 -3.80
C VAL A 799 -30.18 35.59 -4.30
N SER A 800 -31.00 35.00 -5.19
CA SER A 800 -32.26 35.59 -5.62
C SER A 800 -33.38 34.54 -5.81
N SER A 801 -34.60 35.02 -6.08
CA SER A 801 -35.75 34.17 -6.38
C SER A 801 -35.61 33.36 -7.67
N PHE A 802 -34.75 33.80 -8.61
CA PHE A 802 -34.48 33.04 -9.82
C PHE A 802 -33.77 31.73 -9.49
N GLU A 803 -32.68 31.78 -8.72
CA GLU A 803 -31.93 30.58 -8.31
C GLU A 803 -32.79 29.63 -7.48
N GLN A 804 -33.62 30.16 -6.58
CA GLN A 804 -34.56 29.34 -5.82
C GLN A 804 -35.51 28.57 -6.76
N THR A 805 -36.19 29.28 -7.66
CA THR A 805 -37.15 28.67 -8.60
C THR A 805 -36.47 27.65 -9.51
N TYR A 806 -35.27 27.96 -9.98
CA TYR A 806 -34.48 27.06 -10.81
C TYR A 806 -34.06 25.80 -10.05
N PHE A 807 -33.45 25.94 -8.87
CA PHE A 807 -32.86 24.84 -8.12
C PHE A 807 -33.91 23.90 -7.54
N GLU A 808 -35.00 24.45 -6.98
CA GLU A 808 -36.10 23.69 -6.38
C GLU A 808 -37.06 23.06 -7.41
N ASN A 809 -36.80 23.24 -8.72
CA ASN A 809 -37.60 22.58 -9.75
C ASN A 809 -37.49 21.05 -9.60
N VAL A 810 -38.64 20.40 -9.41
CA VAL A 810 -38.76 18.95 -9.19
C VAL A 810 -38.09 18.10 -10.27
N SER A 811 -37.99 18.60 -11.51
CA SER A 811 -37.32 17.85 -12.59
C SER A 811 -35.81 17.72 -12.37
N ARG A 812 -35.21 18.62 -11.57
CA ARG A 812 -33.77 18.63 -11.31
C ARG A 812 -33.36 17.73 -10.15
N SER A 813 -34.31 17.29 -9.31
CA SER A 813 -34.04 16.41 -8.16
C SER A 813 -32.98 16.95 -7.18
N ASN A 814 -32.85 18.27 -7.07
CA ASN A 814 -31.95 18.87 -6.09
C ASN A 814 -32.62 18.94 -4.72
N THR A 815 -31.81 18.98 -3.65
CA THR A 815 -32.31 19.08 -2.28
C THR A 815 -31.51 20.12 -1.49
N ALA A 816 -32.21 20.90 -0.65
CA ALA A 816 -31.57 21.83 0.28
C ALA A 816 -31.89 21.47 1.74
N TYR A 817 -30.89 21.56 2.61
CA TYR A 817 -31.00 21.32 4.04
C TYR A 817 -30.47 22.52 4.84
N ALA A 818 -31.11 22.79 5.98
CA ALA A 818 -30.73 23.90 6.84
C ALA A 818 -29.40 23.66 7.60
N ASN A 819 -29.03 22.40 7.85
CA ASN A 819 -27.86 22.05 8.67
C ASN A 819 -27.01 20.97 8.01
N ASN A 820 -25.69 21.17 7.99
CA ASN A 820 -24.68 20.22 7.50
C ASN A 820 -24.87 18.81 8.07
N SER A 821 -25.19 18.69 9.36
CA SER A 821 -25.44 17.40 10.03
C SER A 821 -26.52 16.54 9.37
N SER A 822 -27.39 17.10 8.53
CA SER A 822 -28.40 16.35 7.78
C SER A 822 -27.78 15.42 6.73
N MET A 823 -26.56 15.71 6.28
CA MET A 823 -25.83 14.92 5.29
C MET A 823 -25.14 13.70 5.90
N LEU A 824 -24.97 13.69 7.23
CA LEU A 824 -24.41 12.56 7.98
C LEU A 824 -23.06 12.09 7.42
N ILE A 825 -22.22 13.05 7.05
CA ILE A 825 -20.79 12.85 6.74
C ILE A 825 -20.01 12.85 8.05
N SER A 826 -19.08 11.91 8.20
CA SER A 826 -18.56 11.50 9.51
C SER A 826 -17.81 12.60 10.28
N ASP A 827 -16.82 13.26 9.65
CA ASP A 827 -16.07 14.38 10.24
C ASP A 827 -15.46 15.27 9.13
N PRO A 828 -16.28 15.86 8.26
CA PRO A 828 -15.77 16.51 7.05
C PRO A 828 -15.08 17.85 7.30
N PHE A 829 -15.32 18.50 8.44
CA PHE A 829 -14.77 19.84 8.75
C PHE A 829 -13.50 19.81 9.62
N ASN A 830 -12.90 18.63 9.83
CA ASN A 830 -11.65 18.50 10.57
C ASN A 830 -10.45 18.92 9.71
N LEU A 831 -9.83 20.04 10.06
CA LEU A 831 -8.76 20.70 9.29
C LEU A 831 -7.39 20.02 9.38
N THR A 832 -7.28 18.87 10.03
CA THR A 832 -6.02 18.12 10.18
C THR A 832 -6.15 16.65 9.82
N ASN A 833 -7.34 16.08 9.99
CA ASN A 833 -7.64 14.68 9.69
C ASN A 833 -9.13 14.53 9.32
N PRO A 834 -9.57 15.07 8.17
CA PRO A 834 -10.96 15.00 7.75
C PRO A 834 -11.39 13.57 7.46
N ASN A 835 -12.67 13.28 7.75
CA ASN A 835 -13.33 12.06 7.32
C ASN A 835 -14.56 12.42 6.49
N PHE A 836 -14.41 12.31 5.17
CA PHE A 836 -15.44 12.64 4.20
C PHE A 836 -16.42 11.49 3.93
N LEU A 837 -16.29 10.35 4.62
CA LEU A 837 -17.15 9.21 4.36
C LEU A 837 -18.57 9.44 4.92
N PRO A 838 -19.62 9.21 4.12
CA PRO A 838 -20.99 9.16 4.59
C PRO A 838 -21.24 7.98 5.54
N SER A 839 -22.06 8.20 6.57
CA SER A 839 -22.62 7.11 7.36
C SER A 839 -23.62 6.27 6.55
N SER A 840 -23.90 5.03 6.97
CA SER A 840 -24.75 4.08 6.25
C SER A 840 -26.20 4.52 5.99
N ILE A 841 -26.66 5.56 6.70
CA ILE A 841 -28.00 6.13 6.55
C ILE A 841 -27.98 7.53 5.91
N SER A 842 -26.82 7.97 5.42
CA SER A 842 -26.69 9.26 4.75
C SER A 842 -27.60 9.34 3.51
N PRO A 843 -28.31 10.46 3.31
CA PRO A 843 -29.13 10.64 2.11
C PRO A 843 -28.31 10.59 0.82
N VAL A 844 -27.01 10.91 0.87
CA VAL A 844 -26.15 10.94 -0.32
C VAL A 844 -25.90 9.54 -0.89
N LEU A 845 -25.99 8.48 -0.08
CA LEU A 845 -25.76 7.10 -0.52
C LEU A 845 -26.88 6.51 -1.39
N THR A 846 -28.05 7.15 -1.37
CA THR A 846 -29.20 6.77 -2.23
C THR A 846 -29.54 7.86 -3.23
N GLY A 847 -28.76 8.95 -3.22
CA GLY A 847 -29.03 10.15 -3.96
C GLY A 847 -28.67 10.05 -5.43
N SER A 848 -27.99 9.02 -5.95
CA SER A 848 -27.42 9.10 -7.30
C SER A 848 -28.42 9.18 -8.45
N ARG A 849 -28.06 10.02 -9.43
CA ARG A 849 -28.78 10.21 -10.69
C ARG A 849 -28.71 9.00 -11.63
N TRP A 850 -27.66 8.19 -11.53
CA TRP A 850 -27.49 7.01 -12.39
C TRP A 850 -28.27 5.81 -11.86
N VAL A 851 -28.79 5.88 -10.63
CA VAL A 851 -29.52 4.77 -10.02
C VAL A 851 -30.79 4.47 -10.82
N LYS A 852 -30.85 3.25 -11.33
CA LYS A 852 -32.00 2.63 -11.98
C LYS A 852 -32.68 1.66 -11.04
N THR A 853 -33.92 1.29 -11.39
CA THR A 853 -34.68 0.32 -10.60
C THR A 853 -34.74 -1.01 -11.34
N ILE A 854 -34.31 -2.09 -10.70
CA ILE A 854 -34.61 -3.45 -11.16
C ILE A 854 -35.87 -3.89 -10.41
N GLN A 855 -36.93 -4.22 -11.14
CA GLN A 855 -38.16 -4.74 -10.56
C GLN A 855 -38.44 -6.13 -11.06
N GLY A 856 -39.25 -6.87 -10.33
CA GLY A 856 -39.56 -8.23 -10.73
C GLY A 856 -40.44 -8.91 -9.72
N LYS A 857 -40.78 -10.15 -10.04
CA LYS A 857 -41.56 -11.02 -9.17
C LYS A 857 -40.86 -12.37 -9.05
N VAL A 858 -40.80 -12.90 -7.83
CA VAL A 858 -40.33 -14.26 -7.58
C VAL A 858 -41.53 -15.20 -7.51
N GLU A 859 -41.59 -16.13 -8.46
CA GLU A 859 -42.70 -17.07 -8.62
C GLU A 859 -42.20 -18.52 -8.55
N TYR A 860 -43.02 -19.42 -8.02
CA TYR A 860 -42.73 -20.84 -8.07
C TYR A 860 -43.10 -21.42 -9.45
N GLU A 861 -42.19 -22.19 -10.09
CA GLU A 861 -42.39 -22.73 -11.44
C GLU A 861 -43.37 -23.92 -11.46
N ASN A 862 -44.66 -23.64 -11.26
CA ASN A 862 -45.73 -24.61 -11.44
C ASN A 862 -46.97 -24.01 -12.09
N SER A 863 -47.97 -24.87 -12.33
CA SER A 863 -49.26 -24.45 -12.91
C SER A 863 -50.11 -23.55 -12.00
N ALA A 864 -49.81 -23.48 -10.70
CA ALA A 864 -50.53 -22.67 -9.73
C ALA A 864 -49.96 -21.24 -9.60
N ALA A 865 -48.77 -20.96 -10.16
CA ALA A 865 -48.09 -19.66 -10.12
C ALA A 865 -48.07 -19.04 -8.71
N THR A 866 -47.70 -19.84 -7.71
CA THR A 866 -47.72 -19.40 -6.31
C THR A 866 -46.55 -18.48 -6.01
N ASP A 867 -46.85 -17.32 -5.42
CA ASP A 867 -45.85 -16.31 -5.09
C ASP A 867 -44.93 -16.76 -3.95
N LEU A 868 -43.64 -16.48 -4.10
CA LEU A 868 -42.68 -16.69 -3.03
C LEU A 868 -42.41 -15.36 -2.30
N ASN A 869 -43.22 -15.13 -1.26
CA ASN A 869 -43.12 -13.95 -0.38
C ASN A 869 -42.00 -14.03 0.67
N LEU A 870 -41.57 -12.86 1.15
CA LEU A 870 -40.53 -12.65 2.17
C LEU A 870 -39.17 -13.28 1.83
N LEU A 871 -38.83 -13.36 0.55
CA LEU A 871 -37.52 -13.81 0.09
C LEU A 871 -36.54 -12.65 0.03
N THR A 872 -35.26 -12.92 0.25
CA THR A 872 -34.21 -11.91 0.08
C THR A 872 -33.58 -12.05 -1.30
N ILE A 873 -33.64 -10.98 -2.10
CA ILE A 873 -32.98 -10.90 -3.40
C ILE A 873 -31.75 -10.05 -3.24
N THR A 874 -30.62 -10.59 -3.68
CA THR A 874 -29.30 -9.97 -3.59
C THR A 874 -28.77 -9.73 -5.01
N CYS A 875 -28.50 -8.47 -5.33
CA CYS A 875 -27.89 -8.04 -6.59
C CYS A 875 -26.38 -7.94 -6.44
N LYS A 876 -25.62 -8.58 -7.33
CA LYS A 876 -24.15 -8.56 -7.32
C LYS A 876 -23.58 -8.20 -8.69
N ASP A 877 -22.44 -7.53 -8.70
CA ASP A 877 -21.67 -7.31 -9.93
C ASP A 877 -20.97 -8.59 -10.43
N ASN A 878 -20.23 -8.49 -11.53
CA ASN A 878 -19.48 -9.61 -12.10
C ASN A 878 -18.32 -10.10 -11.23
N ALA A 879 -17.84 -9.29 -10.28
CA ALA A 879 -16.82 -9.68 -9.31
C ALA A 879 -17.42 -10.34 -8.05
N GLY A 880 -18.75 -10.38 -7.93
CA GLY A 880 -19.48 -10.96 -6.81
C GLY A 880 -19.73 -10.00 -5.65
N ASN A 881 -19.44 -8.71 -5.80
CA ASN A 881 -19.67 -7.70 -4.77
C ASN A 881 -21.16 -7.36 -4.66
N LEU A 882 -21.63 -7.12 -3.44
CA LEU A 882 -23.00 -6.70 -3.17
C LEU A 882 -23.26 -5.28 -3.71
N ILE A 883 -24.26 -5.12 -4.57
CA ILE A 883 -24.72 -3.83 -5.09
C ILE A 883 -25.94 -3.33 -4.33
N SER A 884 -26.96 -4.19 -4.20
CA SER A 884 -28.16 -3.90 -3.43
C SER A 884 -28.89 -5.18 -3.01
N GLN A 885 -29.78 -5.04 -2.03
CA GLN A 885 -30.59 -6.14 -1.53
C GLN A 885 -32.00 -5.64 -1.22
N ALA A 886 -33.00 -6.49 -1.45
CA ALA A 886 -34.39 -6.21 -1.14
C ALA A 886 -35.11 -7.49 -0.71
N THR A 887 -36.17 -7.33 0.08
CA THR A 887 -37.08 -8.43 0.43
C THR A 887 -38.32 -8.38 -0.45
N THR A 888 -38.81 -9.54 -0.94
CA THR A 888 -40.08 -9.58 -1.66
C THR A 888 -41.25 -9.18 -0.76
N ASN A 889 -42.24 -8.50 -1.34
CA ASN A 889 -43.51 -8.23 -0.66
C ASN A 889 -44.37 -9.52 -0.54
N ALA A 890 -45.61 -9.36 -0.05
CA ALA A 890 -46.54 -10.48 0.13
C ALA A 890 -46.94 -11.21 -1.18
N THR A 891 -46.78 -10.55 -2.33
CA THR A 891 -47.04 -11.08 -3.68
C THR A 891 -45.76 -11.48 -4.40
N GLY A 892 -44.62 -11.55 -3.70
CA GLY A 892 -43.35 -11.97 -4.32
C GLY A 892 -42.67 -10.87 -5.17
N ASP A 893 -43.22 -9.65 -5.23
CA ASP A 893 -42.61 -8.57 -5.98
C ASP A 893 -41.39 -8.00 -5.24
N TYR A 894 -40.35 -7.65 -5.98
CA TYR A 894 -39.15 -7.01 -5.47
C TYR A 894 -38.78 -5.77 -6.28
N SER A 895 -38.04 -4.87 -5.63
CA SER A 895 -37.48 -3.66 -6.24
C SER A 895 -36.08 -3.43 -5.69
N LEU A 896 -35.08 -3.48 -6.55
CA LEU A 896 -33.66 -3.26 -6.26
C LEU A 896 -33.18 -1.99 -6.97
N LYS A 897 -32.03 -1.47 -6.53
CA LYS A 897 -31.38 -0.31 -7.10
C LYS A 897 -29.99 -0.69 -7.62
N ALA A 898 -29.65 -0.26 -8.82
CA ALA A 898 -28.36 -0.52 -9.45
C ALA A 898 -28.06 0.58 -10.46
N VAL A 899 -26.83 0.63 -10.97
CA VAL A 899 -26.41 1.53 -12.05
C VAL A 899 -26.32 0.77 -13.37
N ASP A 900 -25.86 1.41 -14.44
CA ASP A 900 -25.61 0.74 -15.72
C ASP A 900 -24.58 -0.39 -15.53
N GLY A 901 -24.85 -1.56 -16.10
CA GLY A 901 -23.99 -2.74 -15.92
C GLY A 901 -24.70 -4.07 -16.09
N VAL A 902 -23.95 -5.15 -15.90
CA VAL A 902 -24.47 -6.52 -15.89
C VAL A 902 -24.36 -7.05 -14.47
N PHE A 903 -25.47 -7.54 -13.94
CA PHE A 903 -25.58 -7.99 -12.56
C PHE A 903 -26.15 -9.40 -12.49
N SER A 904 -25.70 -10.15 -11.49
CA SER A 904 -26.34 -11.39 -11.06
C SER A 904 -27.31 -11.11 -9.93
N LEU A 905 -28.47 -11.74 -9.97
CA LEU A 905 -29.47 -11.74 -8.91
C LEU A 905 -29.49 -13.13 -8.30
N THR A 906 -29.32 -13.18 -6.98
CA THR A 906 -29.39 -14.39 -6.18
C THR A 906 -30.57 -14.27 -5.22
N VAL A 907 -31.20 -15.39 -4.88
CA VAL A 907 -32.40 -15.41 -4.05
C VAL A 907 -32.21 -16.38 -2.90
N ASP A 908 -32.36 -15.87 -1.68
CA ASP A 908 -32.30 -16.68 -0.46
C ASP A 908 -33.71 -16.95 0.07
N CYS A 909 -33.97 -18.22 0.38
CA CYS A 909 -35.27 -18.70 0.83
C CYS A 909 -35.16 -19.44 2.15
N THR A 910 -35.90 -18.96 3.15
CA THR A 910 -36.02 -19.60 4.48
C THR A 910 -37.23 -20.54 4.58
N LYS A 911 -38.04 -20.66 3.52
CA LYS A 911 -39.19 -21.57 3.50
C LYS A 911 -38.70 -23.01 3.60
N THR A 912 -39.29 -23.76 4.52
CA THR A 912 -39.02 -25.18 4.66
C THR A 912 -39.32 -25.92 3.36
N TRP A 913 -38.41 -26.82 3.03
CA TRP A 913 -38.53 -27.78 1.95
C TRP A 913 -39.76 -28.69 2.12
N GLY A 914 -40.37 -29.11 1.01
CA GLY A 914 -41.48 -30.06 1.01
C GLY A 914 -41.92 -30.39 -0.42
N GLY A 915 -42.34 -31.63 -0.67
CA GLY A 915 -43.08 -31.97 -1.90
C GLY A 915 -42.48 -32.97 -2.89
N VAL A 916 -41.41 -33.71 -2.56
CA VAL A 916 -40.97 -34.82 -3.44
C VAL A 916 -42.01 -35.94 -3.51
N ALA A 917 -42.23 -36.45 -4.71
CA ALA A 917 -43.14 -37.53 -5.02
C ALA A 917 -42.48 -38.59 -5.92
N LEU A 918 -43.11 -39.76 -6.02
CA LEU A 918 -42.62 -40.84 -6.89
C LEU A 918 -42.54 -40.41 -8.36
N SER A 919 -43.41 -39.48 -8.77
CA SER A 919 -43.41 -38.87 -10.09
C SER A 919 -42.11 -38.12 -10.41
N ASP A 920 -41.42 -37.54 -9.42
CA ASP A 920 -40.15 -36.84 -9.64
C ASP A 920 -39.03 -37.81 -9.97
N VAL A 921 -38.98 -38.91 -9.23
CA VAL A 921 -38.05 -40.02 -9.47
C VAL A 921 -38.25 -40.61 -10.86
N ILE A 922 -39.51 -40.75 -11.31
CA ILE A 922 -39.85 -41.24 -12.64
C ILE A 922 -39.38 -40.24 -13.71
N ARG A 923 -39.64 -38.94 -13.50
CA ARG A 923 -39.33 -37.89 -14.45
C ARG A 923 -37.82 -37.76 -14.68
N LEU A 924 -37.02 -37.77 -13.61
CA LEU A 924 -35.56 -37.75 -13.70
C LEU A 924 -35.00 -38.99 -14.42
N ARG A 925 -35.56 -40.18 -14.16
CA ARG A 925 -35.18 -41.40 -14.89
C ARG A 925 -35.49 -41.34 -16.38
N GLN A 926 -36.65 -40.78 -16.73
CA GLN A 926 -37.01 -40.56 -18.14
C GLN A 926 -36.03 -39.62 -18.82
N ALA A 927 -35.54 -38.60 -18.12
CA ALA A 927 -34.53 -37.68 -18.63
C ALA A 927 -33.16 -38.35 -18.83
N LEU A 928 -32.70 -39.17 -17.88
CA LEU A 928 -31.47 -39.96 -18.02
C LEU A 928 -31.53 -40.97 -19.18
N ALA A 929 -32.71 -41.48 -19.48
CA ALA A 929 -32.96 -42.36 -20.63
C ALA A 929 -33.22 -41.60 -21.95
N LEU A 930 -33.03 -40.27 -21.95
CA LEU A 930 -33.25 -39.37 -23.10
C LEU A 930 -34.69 -39.41 -23.67
N SER A 931 -35.66 -39.83 -22.86
CA SER A 931 -37.08 -39.93 -23.22
C SER A 931 -37.91 -38.71 -22.80
N LEU A 932 -37.31 -37.77 -22.06
CA LEU A 932 -37.89 -36.51 -21.63
C LEU A 932 -36.79 -35.46 -21.48
N THR A 933 -37.03 -34.22 -21.91
CA THR A 933 -36.10 -33.10 -21.68
C THR A 933 -36.55 -32.31 -20.47
N LEU A 934 -35.65 -32.08 -19.51
CA LEU A 934 -35.88 -31.19 -18.36
C LEU A 934 -35.57 -29.74 -18.73
N THR A 935 -36.29 -28.80 -18.12
CA THR A 935 -35.92 -27.37 -18.20
C THR A 935 -34.60 -27.12 -17.46
N PRO A 936 -33.86 -26.04 -17.75
CA PRO A 936 -32.64 -25.71 -17.00
C PRO A 936 -32.87 -25.63 -15.48
N LEU A 937 -33.97 -25.02 -15.05
CA LEU A 937 -34.33 -24.94 -13.63
C LEU A 937 -34.62 -26.33 -13.04
N GLN A 938 -35.30 -27.21 -13.79
CA GLN A 938 -35.52 -28.60 -13.37
C GLN A 938 -34.22 -29.39 -13.27
N VAL A 939 -33.28 -29.22 -14.19
CA VAL A 939 -31.96 -29.88 -14.14
C VAL A 939 -31.23 -29.52 -12.84
N ILE A 940 -31.22 -28.23 -12.48
CA ILE A 940 -30.63 -27.74 -11.23
C ILE A 940 -31.38 -28.33 -10.03
N ALA A 941 -32.72 -28.27 -10.04
CA ALA A 941 -33.53 -28.79 -8.94
C ALA A 941 -33.32 -30.30 -8.71
N THR A 942 -33.06 -31.06 -9.77
CA THR A 942 -32.86 -32.51 -9.66
C THR A 942 -31.43 -32.95 -9.38
N ASP A 943 -30.44 -32.05 -9.47
CA ASP A 943 -29.05 -32.33 -9.11
C ASP A 943 -28.83 -32.16 -7.59
N VAL A 944 -29.47 -33.03 -6.81
CA VAL A 944 -29.50 -32.93 -5.34
C VAL A 944 -28.15 -33.24 -4.68
N ASN A 945 -27.17 -33.69 -5.45
CA ASN A 945 -25.80 -33.97 -4.99
C ASN A 945 -24.76 -32.95 -5.47
N GLU A 946 -25.16 -31.91 -6.22
CA GLU A 946 -24.31 -30.85 -6.77
C GLU A 946 -23.16 -31.34 -7.70
N SER A 947 -23.38 -32.42 -8.44
CA SER A 947 -22.39 -32.94 -9.41
C SER A 947 -22.35 -32.18 -10.73
N ALA A 948 -23.16 -31.12 -10.87
CA ALA A 948 -23.41 -30.32 -12.07
C ALA A 948 -24.08 -31.10 -13.21
N THR A 949 -24.46 -32.36 -13.00
CA THR A 949 -25.16 -33.19 -13.99
C THR A 949 -26.19 -34.06 -13.28
N ASN A 950 -27.30 -34.36 -13.96
CA ASN A 950 -28.23 -35.33 -13.41
C ASN A 950 -27.68 -36.75 -13.58
N THR A 951 -27.68 -37.53 -12.50
CA THR A 951 -27.12 -38.88 -12.46
C THR A 951 -28.09 -39.89 -11.83
N LEU A 952 -27.73 -41.17 -11.89
CA LEU A 952 -28.46 -42.21 -11.16
C LEU A 952 -28.38 -42.01 -9.63
N GLN A 953 -27.34 -41.32 -9.15
CA GLN A 953 -27.18 -41.03 -7.72
C GLN A 953 -28.26 -40.06 -7.24
N ASP A 954 -28.62 -39.05 -8.04
CA ASP A 954 -29.70 -38.11 -7.73
C ASP A 954 -31.05 -38.81 -7.60
N VAL A 955 -31.33 -39.74 -8.52
CA VAL A 955 -32.53 -40.59 -8.50
C VAL A 955 -32.62 -41.39 -7.19
N ILE A 956 -31.49 -41.92 -6.71
CA ILE A 956 -31.42 -42.69 -5.46
C ILE A 956 -31.67 -41.75 -4.27
N THR A 957 -31.00 -40.60 -4.23
CA THR A 957 -31.11 -39.62 -3.15
C THR A 957 -32.54 -39.07 -3.00
N ILE A 958 -33.20 -38.68 -4.11
CA ILE A 958 -34.60 -38.22 -4.10
C ILE A 958 -35.52 -39.34 -3.60
N ARG A 959 -35.32 -40.57 -4.07
CA ARG A 959 -36.13 -41.74 -3.66
C ARG A 959 -35.97 -42.09 -2.17
N GLN A 960 -34.77 -42.06 -1.63
CA GLN A 960 -34.51 -42.36 -0.23
C GLN A 960 -35.18 -41.34 0.69
N LYS A 961 -35.18 -40.07 0.27
CA LYS A 961 -35.86 -38.99 0.99
C LYS A 961 -37.37 -39.16 1.02
N LEU A 962 -37.98 -39.60 -0.09
CA LEU A 962 -39.41 -39.96 -0.16
C LEU A 962 -39.79 -41.08 0.83
N ALA A 963 -38.87 -42.01 1.09
CA ALA A 963 -39.09 -43.15 1.99
C ALA A 963 -38.85 -42.83 3.49
N LEU A 964 -38.40 -41.62 3.84
CA LEU A 964 -38.04 -41.18 5.20
C LEU A 964 -37.00 -42.06 5.93
N THR A 965 -36.27 -42.93 5.24
CA THR A 965 -35.25 -43.81 5.81
C THR A 965 -33.87 -43.17 5.71
N ASN A 966 -33.31 -42.72 6.84
CA ASN A 966 -31.93 -42.23 7.07
C ASN A 966 -31.18 -41.76 5.79
N PRO A 967 -31.70 -40.73 5.10
CA PRO A 967 -31.17 -40.33 3.79
C PRO A 967 -29.80 -39.65 3.96
N PRO A 968 -28.88 -39.79 2.99
CA PRO A 968 -27.67 -38.98 2.98
C PRO A 968 -28.02 -37.48 3.02
N ALA A 969 -27.17 -36.68 3.66
CA ALA A 969 -27.35 -35.24 3.70
C ALA A 969 -27.39 -34.70 2.27
N TRP A 970 -28.37 -33.84 1.99
CA TRP A 970 -28.38 -33.08 0.74
C TRP A 970 -27.26 -32.05 0.78
N ILE A 971 -26.53 -31.96 -0.32
CA ILE A 971 -25.54 -30.91 -0.50
C ILE A 971 -26.22 -29.69 -1.14
N ALA A 972 -27.21 -29.93 -2.01
CA ALA A 972 -28.04 -28.90 -2.61
C ALA A 972 -28.91 -28.13 -1.58
N PRO A 973 -29.16 -26.83 -1.79
CA PRO A 973 -30.06 -26.03 -0.97
C PRO A 973 -31.50 -26.55 -1.00
N ASN A 974 -32.34 -26.12 -0.05
CA ASN A 974 -33.77 -26.50 0.00
C ASN A 974 -34.57 -26.03 -1.21
N TRP A 975 -34.17 -24.91 -1.80
CA TRP A 975 -34.77 -24.28 -2.96
C TRP A 975 -33.68 -23.92 -3.96
N VAL A 976 -34.01 -24.02 -5.23
CA VAL A 976 -33.16 -23.55 -6.32
C VAL A 976 -33.92 -22.53 -7.14
N PHE A 977 -33.21 -21.55 -7.67
CA PHE A 977 -33.77 -20.47 -8.48
C PHE A 977 -33.10 -20.46 -9.84
N GLU A 978 -33.81 -19.95 -10.83
CA GLU A 978 -33.18 -19.77 -12.14
C GLU A 978 -32.00 -18.79 -12.00
N PRO A 979 -30.86 -19.07 -12.66
CA PRO A 979 -29.78 -18.10 -12.74
C PRO A 979 -30.33 -16.80 -13.35
N ALA A 980 -30.38 -15.76 -12.55
CA ALA A 980 -30.95 -14.49 -12.97
C ALA A 980 -29.82 -13.51 -13.19
N THR A 981 -29.60 -13.13 -14.46
CA THR A 981 -28.79 -11.97 -14.80
C THR A 981 -29.68 -10.86 -15.31
N VAL A 982 -29.29 -9.62 -15.04
CA VAL A 982 -29.93 -8.41 -15.56
C VAL A 982 -28.87 -7.49 -16.14
N SER A 983 -29.14 -6.97 -17.33
CA SER A 983 -28.34 -5.93 -17.95
C SER A 983 -29.13 -4.63 -17.88
N ILE A 984 -28.51 -3.59 -17.36
CA ILE A 984 -29.06 -2.23 -17.31
C ILE A 984 -28.22 -1.38 -18.24
N ALA A 985 -28.85 -0.76 -19.24
CA ALA A 985 -28.19 0.14 -20.15
C ALA A 985 -28.62 1.59 -19.91
N THR A 986 -27.80 2.51 -20.42
CA THR A 986 -28.06 3.95 -20.31
C THR A 986 -29.42 4.32 -20.90
N GLY A 987 -30.26 4.95 -20.08
CA GLY A 987 -31.63 5.34 -20.45
C GLY A 987 -32.72 4.37 -20.01
N ASP A 988 -32.38 3.17 -19.54
CA ASP A 988 -33.36 2.25 -18.95
C ASP A 988 -33.82 2.80 -17.59
N GLY A 989 -35.09 3.18 -17.48
CA GLY A 989 -35.65 3.70 -16.22
C GLY A 989 -35.92 2.60 -15.20
N VAL A 990 -36.64 1.57 -15.62
CA VAL A 990 -36.99 0.39 -14.82
C VAL A 990 -36.77 -0.86 -15.66
N THR A 991 -35.92 -1.77 -15.18
CA THR A 991 -35.68 -3.06 -15.82
C THR A 991 -36.47 -4.14 -15.11
N ILE A 992 -37.35 -4.85 -15.82
CA ILE A 992 -38.16 -5.93 -15.23
C ILE A 992 -37.47 -7.29 -15.44
N LYS A 993 -37.19 -8.00 -14.35
CA LYS A 993 -36.65 -9.37 -14.35
C LYS A 993 -37.47 -10.22 -13.39
N ASN A 994 -38.24 -11.18 -13.88
CA ASN A 994 -38.88 -12.16 -12.98
C ASN A 994 -37.90 -13.30 -12.70
N ILE A 995 -38.01 -13.90 -11.51
CA ILE A 995 -37.18 -15.03 -11.08
C ILE A 995 -38.10 -16.20 -10.74
N LYS A 996 -37.88 -17.33 -11.39
CA LYS A 996 -38.55 -18.58 -11.06
C LYS A 996 -37.79 -19.41 -10.03
N GLY A 997 -38.50 -20.03 -9.10
CA GLY A 997 -37.96 -20.96 -8.13
C GLY A 997 -38.60 -22.35 -8.23
N LEU A 998 -37.82 -23.39 -7.88
CA LEU A 998 -38.28 -24.76 -7.68
C LEU A 998 -37.75 -25.32 -6.36
N CYS A 999 -38.50 -26.26 -5.79
CA CYS A 999 -38.10 -27.00 -4.60
C CYS A 999 -37.07 -28.06 -5.02
N SER A 1000 -35.97 -28.20 -4.29
CA SER A 1000 -34.95 -29.19 -4.67
C SER A 1000 -35.53 -30.61 -4.62
N GLY A 1001 -35.24 -31.41 -5.65
CA GLY A 1001 -35.77 -32.75 -5.86
C GLY A 1001 -37.17 -32.83 -6.47
N ASP A 1002 -37.92 -31.73 -6.58
CA ASP A 1002 -39.28 -31.69 -7.15
C ASP A 1002 -39.26 -31.50 -8.67
N ALA A 1003 -38.77 -32.54 -9.36
CA ALA A 1003 -38.53 -32.55 -10.80
C ALA A 1003 -39.76 -32.18 -11.64
N ASN A 1004 -40.97 -32.42 -11.14
CA ASN A 1004 -42.22 -32.19 -11.86
C ASN A 1004 -42.97 -30.92 -11.42
N GLY A 1005 -42.46 -30.18 -10.42
CA GLY A 1005 -43.08 -28.97 -9.88
C GLY A 1005 -44.44 -29.22 -9.21
N SER A 1006 -44.62 -30.42 -8.61
CA SER A 1006 -45.90 -30.83 -8.03
C SER A 1006 -46.14 -30.28 -6.64
N TYR A 1007 -45.11 -29.77 -5.98
CA TYR A 1007 -45.29 -29.09 -4.71
C TYR A 1007 -46.10 -27.81 -4.89
N VAL A 1008 -46.89 -27.46 -3.87
CA VAL A 1008 -47.50 -26.13 -3.77
C VAL A 1008 -47.08 -25.59 -2.42
N PRO A 1009 -46.19 -24.59 -2.36
CA PRO A 1009 -45.76 -24.02 -1.09
C PRO A 1009 -46.97 -23.44 -0.35
N VAL A 1010 -47.17 -23.87 0.88
CA VAL A 1010 -48.27 -23.38 1.72
C VAL A 1010 -47.96 -21.95 2.14
N ALA A 1011 -48.86 -21.01 1.86
CA ALA A 1011 -48.78 -19.68 2.44
C ALA A 1011 -48.92 -19.82 3.97
N LYS A 1012 -47.93 -19.33 4.72
CA LYS A 1012 -48.08 -19.17 6.16
C LYS A 1012 -48.63 -17.79 6.47
#